data_AF-A0A293LG55-F1
#
_entry.id   AF-A0A293LG55-F1
#
_cell.length_a   1.000
_cell.length_b   1.000
_cell.length_c   1.000
_cell.angle_alpha   90.00
_cell.angle_beta   90.00
_cell.angle_gamma   90.00
#
_symmetry.space_group_name_H-M   'P 1'
#
loop_
_entity.id
_entity.type
_entity.pdbx_description
1 polymer ?
#
loop_
_entity_poly.entity_id
_entity_poly.type
_entity_poly.pdbx_seq_one_letter_code
_entity_poly.pdbx_strand_id
1 'polypeptide(L)'
;MEPSEAVLHGLIDLCELPFVKEHERLEGACLLTLGSLIESKCQRADTDDQEDGGLCKPEIVERFYDYTLGPVDLRNQSQYLTGVYMEVAGKLATRRAVIQLTRFVAPEVDCPELRLGALWALAHAGSSQRQLVRNAVLPIFVNTTESHPIRIAAFVAVASTRPDLYLFRHIARGIIDDPSDQVASYVTSFVREMAKSKHPCYAKWCRKLEHVTPIWEGVSRFAETPSHTTSRFILSSTYDEKYDYYSSTKTSIIMSEDSYLPLSIHSVKKDCVSGICVDTLSITYQGYGVDRVYAALASPRPGTKHNLWNFFGRRRAARSAEERQSIDNSLPITPRDFKPLSAHVKLNVWGHTLETWDLKETFADFFKEPAEQGESPAHKFINLLQRAEETKHFFVTPVMHFQIPADLGLPIYLELAQGNLLYVNRRPATFAQEDDKFQLDFQRHYLIDTSQYSYFGIGLPFDEAHLGTGYDKRSALSLPLHLRATYDMTTHKLKLERPLPRLPFDLFNYHFNPYSALGYYNGTISTQEQEQATLYNDEELVSHNKTYLADFFGFGFDVKSRLFAKDLKKSLHHFWHDMDLTQKSFYLDVNPHWHPRCLSIQVVPAEKDTTHTIELDIGYKTYGPDDVERHSNFVSTEETPDNTTSLVLSVDLQYKGDSKNRTIRTELQVTHTRDLLKHWVRFYYDRSPFDEGESNHKKICLDTAVTFPEKKWQKSDDLAAFYRGSTVEAKANLAYGADCSQGSKIVFHGKYEHTDADAEEIEDIVSVKPQSKNRFKQNVLRRLYDKCLFYKQRGVPLNNFCIKYLYQSSRLGKLNLDVEYHNLTQLHRYLPSGTSYRHNKKHPGFFDTIFSHSRGTDGDLHVVSQVPSSEESHLSTHLVVTTADGQVFHHHHVPTYTHLLEPRVFHLLGYTNLQEYSTAYKHEYCDLQGHSVRTFDGVLTQLPGTDCYAVVSRDCSPAGHFLILTKDTDSPTFPKALKLFIGNTIVDVLPSSEDLGAVLRVDGETVSVSSDHPYSHVTDGAELFSVESNGHFFRINSNSYGIYLYFRGRLLFLQVSPFYRGKLCGLCGDYNYDRKNEFRGPDKRLYNDSLEFAKSYVVPSEDCTL
;
A
#
# COMPACT_ATOMS: atom_id res chain seq x y z
N MET A 1 -7.16 8.18 39.93
CA MET A 1 -6.76 9.46 40.57
C MET A 1 -7.16 10.58 39.65
N GLU A 2 -7.88 11.58 40.13
CA GLU A 2 -8.15 12.76 39.33
C GLU A 2 -6.89 13.63 39.21
N PRO A 3 -6.59 14.20 38.01
CA PRO A 3 -5.54 15.20 37.87
C PRO A 3 -5.82 16.36 38.82
N SER A 4 -4.87 16.63 39.72
CA SER A 4 -4.91 17.70 40.71
C SER A 4 -3.52 18.28 40.89
N GLU A 5 -3.47 19.50 41.44
CA GLU A 5 -2.21 20.20 41.71
C GLU A 5 -1.30 19.39 42.65
N ALA A 6 -1.86 18.73 43.66
CA ALA A 6 -1.11 17.87 44.59
C ALA A 6 -0.46 16.66 43.88
N VAL A 7 -1.21 15.96 43.01
CA VAL A 7 -0.68 14.84 42.22
C VAL A 7 0.42 15.33 41.27
N LEU A 8 0.22 16.50 40.66
CA LEU A 8 1.17 17.09 39.73
C LEU A 8 2.48 17.48 40.43
N HIS A 9 2.41 18.15 41.58
CA HIS A 9 3.60 18.47 42.38
C HIS A 9 4.36 17.22 42.81
N GLY A 10 3.67 16.20 43.32
CA GLY A 10 4.31 14.93 43.72
C GLY A 10 5.01 14.22 42.55
N LEU A 11 4.43 14.28 41.35
CA LEU A 11 5.08 13.74 40.15
C LEU A 11 6.26 14.58 39.68
N ILE A 12 6.18 15.92 39.75
CA ILE A 12 7.29 16.81 39.42
C ILE A 12 8.47 16.53 40.36
N ASP A 13 8.24 16.45 41.66
CA ASP A 13 9.27 16.13 42.65
C ASP A 13 9.93 14.77 42.36
N LEU A 14 9.17 13.80 41.86
CA LEU A 14 9.68 12.50 41.43
C LEU A 14 10.51 12.61 40.14
N CYS A 15 10.10 13.42 39.17
CA CYS A 15 10.84 13.67 37.94
C CYS A 15 12.17 14.42 38.16
N GLU A 16 12.29 15.19 39.24
CA GLU A 16 13.50 15.92 39.63
C GLU A 16 14.55 15.04 40.33
N LEU A 17 14.20 13.80 40.71
CA LEU A 17 15.13 12.89 41.36
C LEU A 17 16.34 12.60 40.45
N PRO A 18 17.59 12.60 40.97
CA PRO A 18 18.80 12.35 40.19
C PRO A 18 18.73 11.04 39.38
N PHE A 19 18.18 9.99 40.00
CA PHE A 19 17.99 8.71 39.33
C PHE A 19 17.11 8.81 38.07
N VAL A 20 16.07 9.65 38.07
CA VAL A 20 15.21 9.85 36.90
C VAL A 20 15.94 10.64 35.82
N LYS A 21 16.64 11.72 36.21
CA LYS A 21 17.43 12.56 35.31
C LYS A 21 18.62 11.85 34.66
N GLU A 22 19.20 10.87 35.34
CA GLU A 22 20.28 10.03 34.78
C GLU A 22 19.77 9.02 33.73
N HIS A 23 18.47 8.67 33.75
CA HIS A 23 17.87 7.69 32.86
C HIS A 23 16.95 8.35 31.84
N GLU A 24 17.49 8.67 30.67
CA GLU A 24 16.84 9.40 29.57
C GLU A 24 15.40 8.93 29.24
N ARG A 25 15.15 7.61 29.18
CA ARG A 25 13.82 7.06 28.91
C ARG A 25 12.84 7.28 30.06
N LEU A 26 13.32 7.21 31.30
CA LEU A 26 12.51 7.43 32.48
C LEU A 26 12.17 8.92 32.62
N GLU A 27 13.15 9.80 32.38
CA GLU A 27 12.91 11.25 32.28
C GLU A 27 11.88 11.56 31.19
N GLY A 28 12.06 11.01 29.98
CA GLY A 28 11.13 11.22 28.87
C GLY A 28 9.70 10.76 29.21
N ALA A 29 9.55 9.59 29.83
CA ALA A 29 8.26 9.10 30.30
C ALA A 29 7.63 10.01 31.38
N CYS A 30 8.45 10.55 32.28
CA CYS A 30 8.02 11.47 33.32
C CYS A 30 7.44 12.76 32.72
N LEU A 31 8.19 13.38 31.81
CA LEU A 31 7.78 14.60 31.10
C LEU A 31 6.50 14.40 30.28
N LEU A 32 6.40 13.30 29.54
CA LEU A 32 5.19 12.97 28.76
C LEU A 32 3.96 12.76 29.65
N THR A 33 4.14 12.17 30.83
CA THR A 33 3.06 11.94 31.80
C THR A 33 2.56 13.26 32.38
N LEU A 34 3.48 14.15 32.79
CA LEU A 34 3.13 15.50 33.24
C LEU A 34 2.36 16.27 32.15
N GLY A 35 2.84 16.23 30.90
CA GLY A 35 2.17 16.85 29.76
C GLY A 35 0.75 16.33 29.54
N SER A 36 0.54 15.01 29.57
CA SER A 36 -0.79 14.39 29.41
C SER A 36 -1.76 14.74 30.55
N LEU A 37 -1.28 14.82 31.79
CA LEU A 37 -2.12 15.20 32.94
C LEU A 37 -2.62 16.64 32.80
N ILE A 38 -1.72 17.55 32.43
CA ILE A 38 -2.03 18.96 32.24
C ILE A 38 -2.99 19.14 31.06
N GLU A 39 -2.77 18.42 29.96
CA GLU A 39 -3.61 18.50 28.75
C GLU A 39 -5.10 18.37 29.06
N SER A 40 -5.45 17.44 29.97
CA SER A 40 -6.82 17.08 30.33
C SER A 40 -7.59 18.15 31.12
N LYS A 41 -6.92 18.97 31.95
CA LYS A 41 -7.54 19.96 32.86
C LYS A 41 -6.78 21.30 32.91
N CYS A 42 -6.30 21.78 31.76
CA CYS A 42 -5.63 23.08 31.62
C CYS A 42 -6.60 24.19 31.17
N GLN A 43 -6.57 25.34 31.85
CA GLN A 43 -7.28 26.55 31.43
C GLN A 43 -6.31 27.43 30.64
N ARG A 44 -6.36 27.35 29.32
CA ARG A 44 -5.39 28.03 28.44
C ARG A 44 -5.78 29.48 28.23
N ALA A 45 -4.80 30.37 28.21
CA ALA A 45 -4.99 31.77 27.86
C ALA A 45 -5.41 31.92 26.38
N ASP A 46 -6.42 32.75 26.13
CA ASP A 46 -6.87 33.06 24.76
C ASP A 46 -6.05 34.21 24.14
N THR A 47 -5.53 35.11 24.99
CA THR A 47 -4.79 36.33 24.60
C THR A 47 -3.45 36.44 25.32
N ASP A 48 -2.54 37.30 24.82
CA ASP A 48 -1.22 37.51 25.43
C ASP A 48 -1.26 38.21 26.80
N ASP A 49 -2.36 38.92 27.09
CA ASP A 49 -2.57 39.64 28.35
C ASP A 49 -3.15 38.75 29.47
N GLN A 50 -3.55 37.52 29.13
CA GLN A 50 -4.10 36.55 30.07
C GLN A 50 -3.04 35.51 30.41
N GLU A 51 -2.99 35.10 31.68
CA GLU A 51 -2.15 33.99 32.11
C GLU A 51 -2.92 32.66 32.06
N ASP A 52 -2.18 31.58 31.82
CA ASP A 52 -2.72 30.22 31.89
C ASP A 52 -3.12 29.88 33.34
N GLY A 53 -4.25 29.19 33.50
CA GLY A 53 -4.85 28.83 34.79
C GLY A 53 -5.05 27.32 34.98
N GLY A 54 -5.62 26.93 36.13
CA GLY A 54 -5.82 25.51 36.46
C GLY A 54 -4.49 24.76 36.61
N LEU A 55 -4.34 23.61 35.95
CA LEU A 55 -3.13 22.78 36.05
C LEU A 55 -1.95 23.26 35.20
N CYS A 56 -2.13 24.29 34.36
CA CYS A 56 -1.08 24.84 33.49
C CYS A 56 -0.62 26.23 33.89
N LYS A 57 -0.79 26.61 35.17
CA LYS A 57 -0.21 27.85 35.70
C LYS A 57 1.29 27.89 35.41
N PRO A 58 1.85 29.05 35.02
CA PRO A 58 3.28 29.18 34.76
C PRO A 58 4.16 28.66 35.90
N GLU A 59 3.79 28.97 37.15
CA GLU A 59 4.49 28.53 38.38
C GLU A 59 4.64 27.01 38.50
N ILE A 60 3.72 26.24 37.92
CA ILE A 60 3.76 24.77 37.96
C ILE A 60 4.54 24.23 36.77
N VAL A 61 4.27 24.76 35.56
CA VAL A 61 4.87 24.24 34.33
C VAL A 61 6.37 24.54 34.26
N GLU A 62 6.78 25.73 34.71
CA GLU A 62 8.18 26.17 34.69
C GLU A 62 9.09 25.37 35.64
N ARG A 63 8.52 24.54 36.54
CA ARG A 63 9.30 23.62 37.37
C ARG A 63 9.92 22.47 36.57
N PHE A 64 9.29 22.03 35.48
CA PHE A 64 9.74 20.87 34.71
C PHE A 64 9.91 21.14 33.21
N TYR A 65 9.41 22.27 32.71
CA TYR A 65 9.42 22.64 31.30
C TYR A 65 9.87 24.09 31.11
N ASP A 66 10.94 24.29 30.35
CA ASP A 66 11.56 25.59 30.11
C ASP A 66 11.16 26.20 28.75
N TYR A 67 10.30 27.21 28.79
CA TYR A 67 9.83 27.91 27.58
C TYR A 67 10.94 28.63 26.80
N THR A 68 12.12 28.82 27.38
CA THR A 68 13.22 29.57 26.75
C THR A 68 14.04 28.72 25.79
N LEU A 69 14.10 27.39 25.99
CA LEU A 69 14.91 26.47 25.20
C LEU A 69 14.55 26.54 23.71
N GLY A 70 15.55 26.81 22.87
CA GLY A 70 15.42 26.89 21.43
C GLY A 70 16.10 25.73 20.68
N PRO A 71 16.08 25.78 19.34
CA PRO A 71 16.71 24.76 18.50
C PRO A 71 18.21 24.59 18.73
N VAL A 72 18.91 25.63 19.18
CA VAL A 72 20.36 25.61 19.43
C VAL A 72 20.68 24.94 20.77
N ASP A 73 19.88 25.23 21.81
CA ASP A 73 20.10 24.71 23.16
C ASP A 73 19.88 23.19 23.23
N LEU A 74 18.96 22.67 22.42
CA LEU A 74 18.65 21.24 22.33
C LEU A 74 19.60 20.46 21.41
N ARG A 75 20.56 21.10 20.73
CA ARG A 75 21.52 20.38 19.84
C ARG A 75 22.39 19.37 20.58
N ASN A 76 22.70 19.65 21.85
CA ASN A 76 23.54 18.79 22.69
C ASN A 76 22.75 17.72 23.44
N GLN A 77 21.41 17.78 23.40
CA GLN A 77 20.56 16.73 23.95
C GLN A 77 20.39 15.59 22.97
N SER A 78 19.95 14.44 23.46
CA SER A 78 19.56 13.33 22.60
C SER A 78 18.38 13.71 21.71
N GLN A 79 18.31 13.11 20.52
CA GLN A 79 17.17 13.28 19.61
C GLN A 79 15.85 12.82 20.26
N TYR A 80 15.90 11.80 21.12
CA TYR A 80 14.71 11.29 21.82
C TYR A 80 14.15 12.31 22.82
N LEU A 81 14.98 12.88 23.72
CA LEU A 81 14.51 13.90 24.65
C LEU A 81 14.04 15.17 23.93
N THR A 82 14.72 15.56 22.84
CA THR A 82 14.28 16.69 22.02
C THR A 82 12.87 16.45 21.44
N GLY A 83 12.60 15.24 20.93
CA GLY A 83 11.27 14.85 20.45
C GLY A 83 10.22 14.83 21.56
N VAL A 84 10.57 14.29 22.74
CA VAL A 84 9.71 14.32 23.93
C VAL A 84 9.37 15.75 24.31
N TYR A 85 10.35 16.65 24.30
CA TYR A 85 10.17 18.05 24.65
C TYR A 85 9.16 18.75 23.74
N MET A 86 9.22 18.49 22.43
CA MET A 86 8.23 19.00 21.47
C MET A 86 6.84 18.38 21.68
N GLU A 87 6.77 17.07 21.95
CA GLU A 87 5.50 16.38 22.23
C GLU A 87 4.82 16.97 23.49
N VAL A 88 5.60 17.23 24.55
CA VAL A 88 5.11 17.89 25.78
C VAL A 88 4.61 19.29 25.47
N ALA A 89 5.35 20.10 24.70
CA ALA A 89 4.91 21.42 24.27
C ALA A 89 3.55 21.38 23.54
N GLY A 90 3.38 20.40 22.64
CA GLY A 90 2.15 20.16 21.90
C GLY A 90 0.97 19.83 22.82
N LYS A 91 1.18 18.99 23.85
CA LYS A 91 0.17 18.62 24.86
C LYS A 91 -0.21 19.77 25.80
N LEU A 92 0.80 20.52 26.27
CA LEU A 92 0.58 21.73 27.06
C LEU A 92 -0.31 22.71 26.28
N ALA A 93 0.04 22.97 25.02
CA ALA A 93 -0.69 23.87 24.12
C ALA A 93 -0.99 25.26 24.74
N THR A 94 -0.16 25.72 25.69
CA THR A 94 -0.21 27.09 26.19
C THR A 94 0.30 28.06 25.14
N ARG A 95 -0.04 29.35 25.23
CA ARG A 95 0.48 30.34 24.26
C ARG A 95 2.00 30.38 24.25
N ARG A 96 2.65 30.31 25.42
CA ARG A 96 4.12 30.24 25.55
C ARG A 96 4.70 29.00 24.87
N ALA A 97 4.10 27.83 25.07
CA ALA A 97 4.53 26.58 24.40
C ALA A 97 4.42 26.67 22.88
N VAL A 98 3.31 27.23 22.37
CA VAL A 98 3.11 27.38 20.92
C VAL A 98 4.13 28.36 20.33
N ILE A 99 4.37 29.51 20.98
CA ILE A 99 5.40 30.47 20.56
C ILE A 99 6.78 29.81 20.53
N GLN A 100 7.12 29.01 21.52
CA GLN A 100 8.37 28.26 21.53
C GLN A 100 8.44 27.28 20.35
N LEU A 101 7.40 26.48 20.11
CA LEU A 101 7.34 25.55 18.97
C LEU A 101 7.54 26.28 17.63
N THR A 102 7.04 27.50 17.46
CA THR A 102 7.25 28.25 16.21
C THR A 102 8.73 28.51 15.89
N ARG A 103 9.59 28.63 16.91
CA ARG A 103 11.05 28.79 16.73
C ARG A 103 11.69 27.55 16.10
N PHE A 104 11.11 26.36 16.31
CA PHE A 104 11.60 25.11 15.75
C PHE A 104 11.13 24.86 14.32
N VAL A 105 10.09 25.56 13.86
CA VAL A 105 9.60 25.42 12.47
C VAL A 105 10.22 26.45 11.54
N ALA A 106 10.93 27.43 12.10
CA ALA A 106 11.57 28.50 11.35
C ALA A 106 12.48 27.95 10.24
N PRO A 107 12.53 28.59 9.05
CA PRO A 107 13.32 28.11 7.92
C PRO A 107 14.82 27.98 8.20
N GLU A 108 15.34 28.71 9.19
CA GLU A 108 16.74 28.71 9.61
C GLU A 108 17.17 27.42 10.33
N VAL A 109 16.22 26.53 10.67
CA VAL A 109 16.51 25.25 11.31
C VAL A 109 16.87 24.21 10.24
N ASP A 110 18.17 23.93 10.09
CA ASP A 110 18.70 23.01 9.06
C ASP A 110 18.30 21.52 9.21
N CYS A 111 17.60 21.14 10.29
CA CYS A 111 17.24 19.74 10.57
C CYS A 111 15.75 19.47 10.26
N PRO A 112 15.42 18.76 9.16
CA PRO A 112 14.03 18.50 8.77
C PRO A 112 13.25 17.67 9.78
N GLU A 113 13.92 16.75 10.48
CA GLU A 113 13.33 15.89 11.53
C GLU A 113 12.75 16.73 12.67
N LEU A 114 13.53 17.71 13.14
CA LEU A 114 13.12 18.63 14.21
C LEU A 114 11.96 19.54 13.76
N ARG A 115 12.05 20.10 12.55
CA ARG A 115 10.97 20.94 12.00
C ARG A 115 9.66 20.15 11.86
N LEU A 116 9.76 18.91 11.38
CA LEU A 116 8.60 18.03 11.22
C LEU A 116 8.00 17.66 12.59
N GLY A 117 8.81 17.30 13.58
CA GLY A 117 8.37 17.04 14.95
C GLY A 117 7.62 18.22 15.56
N ALA A 118 8.15 19.43 15.40
CA ALA A 118 7.51 20.66 15.86
C ALA A 118 6.19 20.96 15.14
N LEU A 119 6.09 20.70 13.83
CA LEU A 119 4.82 20.83 13.08
C LEU A 119 3.75 19.86 13.56
N TRP A 120 4.11 18.61 13.86
CA TRP A 120 3.16 17.65 14.45
C TRP A 120 2.72 18.09 15.85
N ALA A 121 3.63 18.61 16.68
CA ALA A 121 3.28 19.19 17.98
C ALA A 121 2.33 20.40 17.85
N LEU A 122 2.57 21.28 16.87
CA LEU A 122 1.66 22.38 16.55
C LEU A 122 0.30 21.88 16.04
N ALA A 123 0.28 20.80 15.25
CA ALA A 123 -0.97 20.20 14.79
C ALA A 123 -1.82 19.70 15.97
N HIS A 124 -1.18 19.11 16.98
CA HIS A 124 -1.83 18.72 18.24
C HIS A 124 -2.41 19.93 18.98
N ALA A 125 -1.62 20.99 19.14
CA ALA A 125 -2.02 22.24 19.81
C ALA A 125 -3.08 23.05 19.03
N GLY A 126 -3.24 22.81 17.72
CA GLY A 126 -4.05 23.64 16.82
C GLY A 126 -5.55 23.69 17.16
N SER A 127 -6.09 22.69 17.85
CA SER A 127 -7.49 22.71 18.29
C SER A 127 -7.75 23.66 19.48
N SER A 128 -6.72 23.83 20.33
CA SER A 128 -6.69 24.69 21.52
C SER A 128 -6.29 26.12 21.18
N GLN A 129 -5.21 26.32 20.40
CA GLN A 129 -4.65 27.63 20.05
C GLN A 129 -4.83 27.96 18.56
N ARG A 130 -6.10 28.02 18.12
CA ARG A 130 -6.46 28.03 16.68
C ARG A 130 -5.84 29.16 15.87
N GLN A 131 -5.92 30.39 16.37
CA GLN A 131 -5.45 31.57 15.63
C GLN A 131 -3.92 31.64 15.59
N LEU A 132 -3.27 31.41 16.73
CA LEU A 132 -1.82 31.47 16.87
C LEU A 132 -1.14 30.41 16.00
N VAL A 133 -1.60 29.15 16.08
CA VAL A 133 -1.06 28.06 15.25
C VAL A 133 -1.29 28.35 13.77
N ARG A 134 -2.50 28.75 13.37
CA ARG A 134 -2.81 29.06 11.96
C ARG A 134 -1.89 30.14 11.40
N ASN A 135 -1.68 31.22 12.14
CA ASN A 135 -0.84 32.33 11.70
C ASN A 135 0.64 31.91 11.55
N ALA A 136 1.11 30.99 12.41
CA ALA A 136 2.47 30.48 12.34
C ALA A 136 2.70 29.51 11.16
N VAL A 137 1.76 28.58 10.92
CA VAL A 137 1.98 27.49 9.95
C VAL A 137 1.45 27.77 8.54
N LEU A 138 0.49 28.68 8.37
CA LEU A 138 -0.08 28.98 7.05
C LEU A 138 0.97 29.52 6.05
N PRO A 139 1.89 30.45 6.44
CA PRO A 139 2.97 30.89 5.54
C PRO A 139 3.86 29.75 5.07
N ILE A 140 4.11 28.76 5.93
CA ILE A 140 4.95 27.59 5.63
C ILE A 140 4.26 26.67 4.62
N PHE A 141 2.96 26.45 4.78
CA PHE A 141 2.17 25.68 3.82
C PHE A 141 2.13 26.35 2.43
N VAL A 142 1.92 27.66 2.38
CA VAL A 142 1.84 28.43 1.13
C VAL A 142 3.21 28.57 0.45
N ASN A 143 4.30 28.53 1.21
CA ASN A 143 5.64 28.62 0.66
C ASN A 143 6.00 27.39 -0.18
N THR A 144 6.02 27.57 -1.50
CA THR A 144 6.33 26.50 -2.45
C THR A 144 7.81 26.11 -2.44
N THR A 145 8.71 26.86 -1.81
CA THR A 145 10.13 26.48 -1.68
C THR A 145 10.36 25.38 -0.62
N GLU A 146 9.47 25.24 0.36
CA GLU A 146 9.58 24.26 1.45
C GLU A 146 9.33 22.84 0.97
N SER A 147 10.05 21.82 1.46
CA SER A 147 9.84 20.42 1.03
C SER A 147 8.40 19.93 1.26
N HIS A 148 7.93 18.98 0.44
CA HIS A 148 6.55 18.50 0.55
C HIS A 148 6.20 17.91 1.93
N PRO A 149 7.09 17.22 2.68
CA PRO A 149 6.74 16.71 3.99
C PRO A 149 6.46 17.82 5.00
N ILE A 150 7.25 18.91 4.96
CA ILE A 150 7.07 20.10 5.81
C ILE A 150 5.76 20.79 5.46
N ARG A 151 5.47 20.99 4.17
CA ARG A 151 4.20 21.60 3.71
C ARG A 151 2.99 20.76 4.08
N ILE A 152 3.07 19.43 3.95
CA ILE A 152 1.99 18.52 4.35
C ILE A 152 1.75 18.60 5.87
N ALA A 153 2.80 18.55 6.69
CA ALA A 153 2.63 18.68 8.13
C ALA A 153 2.08 20.06 8.53
N ALA A 154 2.52 21.13 7.86
CA ALA A 154 1.94 22.47 8.02
C ALA A 154 0.46 22.51 7.61
N PHE A 155 0.07 21.85 6.52
CA PHE A 155 -1.34 21.71 6.13
C PHE A 155 -2.16 20.97 7.19
N VAL A 156 -1.65 19.87 7.75
CA VAL A 156 -2.33 19.13 8.83
C VAL A 156 -2.51 20.03 10.05
N ALA A 157 -1.50 20.83 10.40
CA ALA A 157 -1.61 21.82 11.47
C ALA A 157 -2.63 22.92 11.15
N VAL A 158 -2.69 23.44 9.91
CA VAL A 158 -3.74 24.38 9.48
C VAL A 158 -5.13 23.73 9.61
N ALA A 159 -5.28 22.48 9.15
CA ALA A 159 -6.54 21.75 9.18
C ALA A 159 -7.03 21.48 10.61
N SER A 160 -6.12 21.21 11.56
CA SER A 160 -6.47 20.98 12.97
C SER A 160 -7.06 22.23 13.66
N THR A 161 -6.76 23.43 13.14
CA THR A 161 -7.36 24.70 13.60
C THR A 161 -8.83 24.89 13.17
N ARG A 162 -9.40 23.95 12.41
CA ARG A 162 -10.77 23.98 11.84
C ARG A 162 -11.06 25.29 11.11
N PRO A 163 -10.38 25.57 9.99
CA PRO A 163 -10.52 26.82 9.29
C PRO A 163 -11.91 27.02 8.67
N ASP A 164 -12.21 28.26 8.33
CA ASP A 164 -13.47 28.61 7.68
C ASP A 164 -13.51 28.12 6.22
N LEU A 165 -14.69 28.25 5.60
CA LEU A 165 -14.88 27.83 4.21
C LEU A 165 -14.05 28.70 3.24
N TYR A 166 -13.82 29.96 3.55
CA TYR A 166 -13.09 30.87 2.67
C TYR A 166 -11.63 30.43 2.52
N LEU A 167 -10.97 30.13 3.63
CA LEU A 167 -9.60 29.64 3.64
C LEU A 167 -9.49 28.29 2.92
N PHE A 168 -10.41 27.35 3.14
CA PHE A 168 -10.39 26.09 2.39
C PHE A 168 -10.61 26.27 0.89
N ARG A 169 -11.49 27.19 0.46
CA ARG A 169 -11.67 27.50 -0.97
C ARG A 169 -10.43 28.15 -1.57
N HIS A 170 -9.73 28.98 -0.79
CA HIS A 170 -8.44 29.56 -1.21
C HIS A 170 -7.38 28.47 -1.36
N ILE A 171 -7.21 27.60 -0.36
CA ILE A 171 -6.31 26.44 -0.42
C ILE A 171 -6.65 25.55 -1.61
N ALA A 172 -7.93 25.21 -1.80
CA ALA A 172 -8.35 24.31 -2.87
C ALA A 172 -8.08 24.86 -4.26
N ARG A 173 -8.21 26.18 -4.46
CA ARG A 173 -7.83 26.83 -5.71
C ARG A 173 -6.32 26.87 -5.89
N GLY A 174 -5.58 27.24 -4.85
CA GLY A 174 -4.11 27.27 -4.89
C GLY A 174 -3.50 25.91 -5.22
N ILE A 175 -4.12 24.83 -4.76
CA ILE A 175 -3.63 23.47 -4.98
C ILE A 175 -3.74 23.01 -6.44
N ILE A 176 -4.63 23.60 -7.24
CA ILE A 176 -4.72 23.32 -8.68
C ILE A 176 -3.37 23.58 -9.36
N ASP A 177 -2.75 24.71 -9.02
CA ASP A 177 -1.51 25.21 -9.61
C ASP A 177 -0.26 24.91 -8.75
N ASP A 178 -0.40 24.10 -7.69
CA ASP A 178 0.73 23.80 -6.80
C ASP A 178 1.81 23.01 -7.54
N PRO A 179 3.10 23.37 -7.41
CA PRO A 179 4.15 22.63 -8.09
C PRO A 179 4.28 21.20 -7.58
N SER A 180 3.91 20.91 -6.33
CA SER A 180 4.09 19.60 -5.71
C SER A 180 2.89 18.68 -5.89
N ASP A 181 3.09 17.55 -6.56
CA ASP A 181 2.08 16.49 -6.68
C ASP A 181 1.84 15.78 -5.35
N GLN A 182 2.86 15.67 -4.51
CA GLN A 182 2.76 15.07 -3.19
C GLN A 182 1.84 15.89 -2.28
N VAL A 183 2.01 17.22 -2.25
CA VAL A 183 1.13 18.12 -1.48
C VAL A 183 -0.28 18.11 -2.05
N ALA A 184 -0.42 18.20 -3.37
CA ALA A 184 -1.74 18.24 -4.00
C ALA A 184 -2.54 16.95 -3.77
N SER A 185 -1.90 15.78 -3.91
CA SER A 185 -2.51 14.48 -3.63
C SER A 185 -2.94 14.34 -2.16
N TYR A 186 -2.09 14.79 -1.21
CA TYR A 186 -2.41 14.73 0.21
C TYR A 186 -3.60 15.65 0.57
N VAL A 187 -3.58 16.91 0.13
CA VAL A 187 -4.64 17.88 0.46
C VAL A 187 -5.98 17.44 -0.14
N THR A 188 -5.98 17.00 -1.40
CA THR A 188 -7.20 16.54 -2.09
C THR A 188 -7.78 15.28 -1.46
N SER A 189 -6.94 14.28 -1.15
CA SER A 189 -7.38 13.07 -0.45
C SER A 189 -7.89 13.38 0.96
N PHE A 190 -7.21 14.24 1.72
CA PHE A 190 -7.65 14.66 3.04
C PHE A 190 -9.04 15.30 3.01
N VAL A 191 -9.28 16.27 2.13
CA VAL A 191 -10.57 16.96 2.04
C VAL A 191 -11.68 16.00 1.60
N ARG A 192 -11.43 15.15 0.60
CA ARG A 192 -12.41 14.16 0.11
C ARG A 192 -12.78 13.14 1.18
N GLU A 193 -11.80 12.63 1.92
CA GLU A 193 -12.03 11.63 2.97
C GLU A 193 -12.67 12.24 4.21
N MET A 194 -12.24 13.43 4.64
CA MET A 194 -12.85 14.13 5.77
C MET A 194 -14.28 14.59 5.48
N ALA A 195 -14.62 14.94 4.23
CA ALA A 195 -16.00 15.23 3.83
C ALA A 195 -16.93 14.03 4.04
N LYS A 196 -16.41 12.79 3.93
CA LYS A 196 -17.16 11.54 4.15
C LYS A 196 -17.26 11.13 5.62
N SER A 197 -16.68 11.89 6.55
CA SER A 197 -16.67 11.52 7.96
C SER A 197 -18.07 11.47 8.55
N LYS A 198 -18.39 10.38 9.26
CA LYS A 198 -19.69 10.16 9.91
C LYS A 198 -19.78 10.72 11.34
N HIS A 199 -18.76 11.44 11.83
CA HIS A 199 -18.75 11.94 13.20
C HIS A 199 -19.73 13.12 13.38
N PRO A 200 -20.64 13.09 14.37
CA PRO A 200 -21.55 14.21 14.64
C PRO A 200 -20.83 15.56 14.88
N CYS A 201 -19.73 15.57 15.64
CA CYS A 201 -18.92 16.77 15.90
C CYS A 201 -18.31 17.39 14.63
N TYR A 202 -18.11 16.61 13.57
CA TYR A 202 -17.59 17.10 12.30
C TYR A 202 -18.68 17.47 11.30
N ALA A 203 -19.97 17.24 11.56
CA ALA A 203 -21.04 17.48 10.59
C ALA A 203 -21.08 18.93 10.02
N LYS A 204 -20.74 19.94 10.83
CA LYS A 204 -20.61 21.34 10.35
C LYS A 204 -19.38 21.54 9.46
N TRP A 205 -18.31 20.80 9.72
CA TRP A 205 -17.06 20.89 8.97
C TRP A 205 -17.12 20.04 7.68
N CYS A 206 -17.68 18.83 7.72
CA CYS A 206 -17.92 17.99 6.54
C CYS A 206 -18.73 18.75 5.49
N ARG A 207 -19.84 19.39 5.88
CA ARG A 207 -20.65 20.25 4.98
C ARG A 207 -19.84 21.38 4.33
N LYS A 208 -18.87 21.96 5.03
CA LYS A 208 -17.97 22.95 4.42
C LYS A 208 -17.06 22.31 3.38
N LEU A 209 -16.50 21.13 3.67
CA LEU A 209 -15.61 20.40 2.77
C LEU A 209 -16.34 19.87 1.52
N GLU A 210 -17.61 19.49 1.65
CA GLU A 210 -18.49 19.11 0.52
C GLU A 210 -18.66 20.25 -0.51
N HIS A 211 -18.58 21.51 -0.08
CA HIS A 211 -18.59 22.66 -1.00
C HIS A 211 -17.23 22.93 -1.66
N VAL A 212 -16.18 22.28 -1.20
CA VAL A 212 -14.80 22.43 -1.72
C VAL A 212 -14.50 21.37 -2.76
N THR A 213 -14.97 20.13 -2.56
CA THR A 213 -14.70 19.01 -3.47
C THR A 213 -15.05 19.28 -4.95
N PRO A 214 -16.13 20.00 -5.31
CA PRO A 214 -16.47 20.28 -6.70
C PRO A 214 -15.48 21.20 -7.42
N ILE A 215 -14.64 21.95 -6.69
CA ILE A 215 -13.61 22.83 -7.29
C ILE A 215 -12.60 22.01 -8.10
N TRP A 216 -12.41 20.74 -7.74
CA TRP A 216 -11.48 19.83 -8.40
C TRP A 216 -12.14 18.94 -9.46
N GLU A 217 -13.46 19.00 -9.62
CA GLU A 217 -14.17 18.28 -10.67
C GLU A 217 -13.75 18.82 -12.04
N GLY A 218 -13.36 17.93 -12.95
CA GLY A 218 -12.88 18.30 -14.29
C GLY A 218 -11.42 18.73 -14.35
N VAL A 219 -10.69 18.80 -13.23
CA VAL A 219 -9.24 19.01 -13.23
C VAL A 219 -8.55 17.66 -13.46
N SER A 220 -7.91 17.49 -14.63
CA SER A 220 -7.32 16.20 -15.03
C SER A 220 -6.29 15.64 -14.03
N ARG A 221 -5.55 16.51 -13.33
CA ARG A 221 -4.57 16.14 -12.29
C ARG A 221 -5.20 15.43 -11.09
N PHE A 222 -6.48 15.70 -10.79
CA PHE A 222 -7.18 15.19 -9.61
C PHE A 222 -8.27 14.16 -9.95
N ALA A 223 -8.39 13.80 -11.23
CA ALA A 223 -9.40 12.87 -11.73
C ALA A 223 -9.10 11.42 -11.30
N GLU A 224 -7.83 11.05 -11.19
CA GLU A 224 -7.40 9.73 -10.75
C GLU A 224 -7.34 9.63 -9.22
N THR A 225 -7.51 8.41 -8.70
CA THR A 225 -7.32 8.14 -7.27
C THR A 225 -5.83 8.21 -6.91
N PRO A 226 -5.47 8.72 -5.72
CA PRO A 226 -4.08 8.74 -5.26
C PRO A 226 -3.43 7.36 -5.36
N SER A 227 -2.34 7.26 -6.12
CA SER A 227 -1.58 6.03 -6.26
C SER A 227 -0.80 5.70 -4.98
N HIS A 228 -0.27 4.48 -4.91
CA HIS A 228 0.60 4.08 -3.80
C HIS A 228 1.91 4.90 -3.73
N THR A 229 2.33 5.54 -4.82
CA THR A 229 3.55 6.37 -4.94
C THR A 229 3.36 7.82 -4.50
N THR A 230 2.12 8.25 -4.23
CA THR A 230 1.79 9.61 -3.78
C THR A 230 1.35 9.65 -2.31
N SER A 231 1.65 10.77 -1.66
CA SER A 231 1.24 11.08 -0.30
C SER A 231 -0.28 11.21 -0.22
N ARG A 232 -0.90 10.59 0.78
CA ARG A 232 -2.36 10.46 0.86
C ARG A 232 -2.87 10.33 2.29
N PHE A 233 -4.13 10.72 2.47
CA PHE A 233 -4.89 10.51 3.68
C PHE A 233 -6.07 9.57 3.43
N ILE A 234 -6.30 8.63 4.35
CA ILE A 234 -7.36 7.63 4.28
C ILE A 234 -8.18 7.69 5.57
N LEU A 235 -9.51 7.73 5.47
CA LEU A 235 -10.42 7.69 6.62
C LEU A 235 -11.40 6.52 6.47
N SER A 236 -11.43 5.64 7.47
CA SER A 236 -12.57 4.78 7.71
C SER A 236 -13.33 5.33 8.92
N SER A 237 -14.64 5.53 8.82
CA SER A 237 -15.44 5.95 9.97
C SER A 237 -16.85 5.39 9.97
N THR A 238 -17.34 5.03 11.14
CA THR A 238 -18.70 4.54 11.40
C THR A 238 -19.30 5.31 12.57
N TYR A 239 -20.61 5.53 12.52
CA TYR A 239 -21.39 6.09 13.63
C TYR A 239 -22.68 5.29 13.74
N ASP A 240 -22.97 4.82 14.95
CA ASP A 240 -24.23 4.18 15.31
C ASP A 240 -24.98 5.09 16.26
N GLU A 241 -26.05 5.72 15.74
CA GLU A 241 -26.89 6.66 16.47
C GLU A 241 -27.60 6.01 17.67
N LYS A 242 -27.94 4.72 17.58
CA LYS A 242 -28.68 4.03 18.63
C LYS A 242 -27.88 3.94 19.93
N TYR A 243 -26.55 3.85 19.82
CA TYR A 243 -25.66 3.64 20.96
C TYR A 243 -24.71 4.82 21.21
N ASP A 244 -24.89 5.91 20.47
CA ASP A 244 -23.95 7.03 20.41
C ASP A 244 -22.48 6.56 20.33
N TYR A 245 -22.26 5.59 19.45
CA TYR A 245 -20.94 5.00 19.23
C TYR A 245 -20.34 5.50 17.93
N TYR A 246 -19.13 6.02 18.02
CA TYR A 246 -18.34 6.43 16.87
C TYR A 246 -17.02 5.66 16.86
N SER A 247 -16.62 5.19 15.69
CA SER A 247 -15.29 4.63 15.50
C SER A 247 -14.68 5.18 14.23
N SER A 248 -13.40 5.52 14.29
CA SER A 248 -12.67 5.96 13.11
C SER A 248 -11.25 5.47 13.11
N THR A 249 -10.77 5.13 11.92
CA THR A 249 -9.37 4.88 11.65
C THR A 249 -8.89 5.91 10.64
N LYS A 250 -7.95 6.76 11.07
CA LYS A 250 -7.31 7.79 10.25
C LYS A 250 -5.90 7.35 9.92
N THR A 251 -5.57 7.29 8.64
CA THR A 251 -4.23 6.91 8.17
C THR A 251 -3.66 8.01 7.30
N SER A 252 -2.59 8.64 7.77
CA SER A 252 -1.80 9.63 7.03
C SER A 252 -0.53 8.97 6.51
N ILE A 253 -0.30 8.99 5.20
CA ILE A 253 0.89 8.44 4.55
C ILE A 253 1.59 9.57 3.81
N ILE A 254 2.83 9.86 4.19
CA ILE A 254 3.69 10.84 3.51
C ILE A 254 4.81 10.06 2.81
N MET A 255 4.88 10.16 1.50
CA MET A 255 5.88 9.47 0.69
C MET A 255 7.23 10.17 0.74
N SER A 256 8.32 9.41 0.64
CA SER A 256 9.67 10.00 0.53
C SER A 256 9.92 10.60 -0.85
N GLU A 257 10.85 11.55 -0.92
CA GLU A 257 11.37 12.12 -2.19
C GLU A 257 12.25 11.11 -2.95
N ASP A 258 12.92 10.21 -2.21
CA ASP A 258 14.00 9.36 -2.71
C ASP A 258 13.72 7.85 -2.57
N SER A 259 12.48 7.47 -2.19
CA SER A 259 12.14 6.06 -1.95
C SER A 259 10.69 5.71 -2.30
N TYR A 260 10.44 4.43 -2.61
CA TYR A 260 9.09 3.85 -2.60
C TYR A 260 8.57 3.58 -1.19
N LEU A 261 9.45 3.57 -0.19
CA LEU A 261 9.01 3.51 1.19
C LEU A 261 8.54 4.91 1.63
N PRO A 262 7.43 4.98 2.38
CA PRO A 262 6.96 6.26 2.89
C PRO A 262 7.96 6.83 3.89
N LEU A 263 8.04 8.17 3.95
CA LEU A 263 8.77 8.88 4.98
C LEU A 263 8.08 8.71 6.34
N SER A 264 6.75 8.75 6.35
CA SER A 264 5.97 8.54 7.57
C SER A 264 4.61 7.89 7.31
N ILE A 265 4.19 7.03 8.24
CA ILE A 265 2.84 6.50 8.32
C ILE A 265 2.32 6.78 9.72
N HIS A 266 1.19 7.45 9.83
CA HIS A 266 0.52 7.65 11.11
C HIS A 266 -0.91 7.12 11.01
N SER A 267 -1.18 5.99 11.66
CA SER A 267 -2.49 5.33 11.68
C SER A 267 -3.03 5.36 13.10
N VAL A 268 -4.20 5.98 13.29
CA VAL A 268 -4.86 6.11 14.61
C VAL A 268 -6.29 5.61 14.51
N LYS A 269 -6.63 4.61 15.33
CA LYS A 269 -8.00 4.20 15.61
C LYS A 269 -8.49 4.91 16.87
N LYS A 270 -9.61 5.62 16.75
CA LYS A 270 -10.29 6.34 17.81
C LYS A 270 -11.71 5.83 17.94
N ASP A 271 -12.07 5.39 19.13
CA ASP A 271 -13.40 4.91 19.48
C ASP A 271 -14.03 5.88 20.49
N CYS A 272 -15.30 6.23 20.29
CA CYS A 272 -16.06 7.07 21.19
C CYS A 272 -17.38 6.41 21.58
N VAL A 273 -17.74 6.46 22.84
CA VAL A 273 -19.01 5.97 23.40
C VAL A 273 -19.59 7.06 24.28
N SER A 274 -20.85 7.46 24.07
CA SER A 274 -21.56 8.43 24.92
C SER A 274 -20.78 9.75 25.13
N GLY A 275 -20.25 10.31 24.04
CA GLY A 275 -19.45 11.54 24.05
C GLY A 275 -18.01 11.42 24.55
N ILE A 276 -17.57 10.25 25.02
CA ILE A 276 -16.21 10.02 25.53
C ILE A 276 -15.41 9.30 24.47
N CYS A 277 -14.22 9.81 24.16
CA CYS A 277 -13.38 9.28 23.09
C CYS A 277 -12.02 8.82 23.61
N VAL A 278 -11.58 7.63 23.19
CA VAL A 278 -10.27 7.07 23.51
C VAL A 278 -9.56 6.66 22.22
N ASP A 279 -8.27 6.91 22.14
CA ASP A 279 -7.43 6.46 21.04
C ASP A 279 -7.05 4.98 21.31
N THR A 280 -7.85 4.05 20.79
CA THR A 280 -7.75 2.61 21.08
C THR A 280 -6.44 1.98 20.59
N LEU A 281 -5.99 2.33 19.39
CA LEU A 281 -4.78 1.79 18.78
C LEU A 281 -4.16 2.85 17.89
N SER A 282 -2.86 3.08 18.01
CA SER A 282 -2.14 3.88 17.03
C SER A 282 -0.79 3.28 16.69
N ILE A 283 -0.46 3.28 15.40
CA ILE A 283 0.83 2.87 14.87
C ILE A 283 1.42 4.09 14.15
N THR A 284 2.59 4.51 14.59
CA THR A 284 3.35 5.60 13.96
C THR A 284 4.68 5.06 13.47
N TYR A 285 5.01 5.34 12.21
CA TYR A 285 6.28 5.05 11.59
C TYR A 285 6.84 6.34 11.02
N GLN A 286 8.13 6.59 11.25
CA GLN A 286 8.91 7.66 10.62
C GLN A 286 10.25 7.06 10.21
N GLY A 287 10.66 7.24 8.94
CA GLY A 287 11.87 6.62 8.40
C GLY A 287 12.60 7.53 7.42
N TYR A 288 13.86 7.82 7.71
CA TYR A 288 14.80 8.58 6.91
C TYR A 288 15.93 7.66 6.42
N GLY A 289 16.39 7.86 5.18
CA GLY A 289 17.45 7.03 4.59
C GLY A 289 17.07 5.56 4.36
N VAL A 290 15.78 5.20 4.49
CA VAL A 290 15.27 3.83 4.33
C VAL A 290 15.39 3.31 2.89
N ASP A 291 15.61 4.19 1.92
CA ASP A 291 15.94 3.80 0.55
C ASP A 291 17.20 2.94 0.49
N ARG A 292 18.16 3.09 1.40
CA ARG A 292 19.33 2.20 1.44
C ARG A 292 18.94 0.75 1.71
N VAL A 293 17.95 0.52 2.57
CA VAL A 293 17.42 -0.81 2.89
C VAL A 293 16.66 -1.36 1.70
N TYR A 294 15.81 -0.53 1.09
CA TYR A 294 15.07 -0.90 -0.12
C TYR A 294 16.01 -1.21 -1.29
N ALA A 295 16.99 -0.36 -1.55
CA ALA A 295 18.05 -0.56 -2.53
C ALA A 295 18.86 -1.81 -2.22
N ALA A 296 19.21 -2.06 -0.97
CA ALA A 296 19.87 -3.31 -0.66
C ALA A 296 18.97 -4.52 -0.98
N LEU A 297 17.69 -4.51 -0.60
CA LEU A 297 16.78 -5.63 -0.86
C LEU A 297 16.41 -5.80 -2.35
N ALA A 298 16.31 -4.71 -3.10
CA ALA A 298 15.67 -4.66 -4.41
C ALA A 298 16.52 -4.05 -5.54
N SER A 299 17.72 -3.50 -5.28
CA SER A 299 18.63 -3.06 -6.34
C SER A 299 19.34 -4.26 -7.00
N PRO A 300 19.71 -4.15 -8.28
CA PRO A 300 20.46 -5.20 -8.96
C PRO A 300 21.89 -5.30 -8.38
N ARG A 301 22.12 -6.25 -7.45
CA ARG A 301 23.44 -6.45 -6.84
C ARG A 301 24.40 -7.21 -7.77
N PRO A 302 25.69 -6.83 -7.82
CA PRO A 302 26.72 -7.64 -8.49
C PRO A 302 26.80 -9.04 -7.86
N GLY A 303 26.82 -10.09 -8.67
CA GLY A 303 27.06 -11.47 -8.23
C GLY A 303 25.84 -12.26 -7.74
N THR A 304 24.68 -11.64 -7.49
CA THR A 304 23.47 -12.35 -7.06
C THR A 304 22.56 -12.66 -8.25
N LYS A 305 22.28 -13.95 -8.49
CA LYS A 305 21.34 -14.41 -9.53
C LYS A 305 19.88 -14.07 -9.22
N HIS A 306 19.55 -13.58 -8.01
CA HIS A 306 18.19 -13.66 -7.47
C HIS A 306 17.79 -12.37 -6.74
N ASN A 307 17.00 -11.54 -7.43
CA ASN A 307 16.19 -10.47 -6.87
C ASN A 307 14.76 -10.69 -7.40
N LEU A 308 13.74 -10.31 -6.63
CA LEU A 308 12.32 -10.47 -6.98
C LEU A 308 11.96 -9.79 -8.32
N TRP A 309 12.79 -8.84 -8.77
CA TRP A 309 12.66 -8.11 -10.03
C TRP A 309 13.59 -8.62 -11.15
N ASN A 310 14.44 -9.63 -10.87
CA ASN A 310 15.34 -10.25 -11.86
C ASN A 310 14.61 -11.22 -12.79
N PHE A 311 13.49 -10.79 -13.37
CA PHE A 311 12.88 -11.44 -14.53
C PHE A 311 13.84 -11.49 -15.75
N PHE A 312 15.09 -10.98 -15.62
CA PHE A 312 15.82 -10.41 -16.74
C PHE A 312 17.38 -10.33 -16.66
N GLY A 313 18.08 -11.08 -15.80
CA GLY A 313 19.54 -11.34 -16.02
C GLY A 313 20.46 -11.30 -14.80
N ARG A 314 21.64 -11.95 -14.94
CA ARG A 314 22.72 -12.09 -13.94
C ARG A 314 23.76 -10.96 -14.06
N ARG A 315 24.58 -10.72 -13.02
CA ARG A 315 25.60 -9.63 -13.01
C ARG A 315 26.91 -10.02 -12.31
N ARG A 316 28.04 -9.40 -12.68
CA ARG A 316 29.23 -9.07 -11.83
C ARG A 316 29.87 -7.71 -12.25
N ALA A 317 30.82 -7.23 -11.45
CA ALA A 317 31.22 -5.83 -11.22
C ALA A 317 32.04 -5.10 -12.32
N ALA A 318 32.06 -3.76 -12.21
CA ALA A 318 32.64 -2.80 -13.16
C ALA A 318 34.16 -2.54 -12.97
N ARG A 319 34.83 -2.25 -14.09
CA ARG A 319 36.02 -1.39 -14.17
C ARG A 319 35.71 -0.24 -15.13
N SER A 320 36.03 0.99 -14.76
CA SER A 320 35.74 2.18 -15.58
C SER A 320 36.43 2.13 -16.95
N ALA A 321 35.69 2.39 -18.01
CA ALA A 321 36.26 2.80 -19.30
C ALA A 321 36.76 4.25 -19.19
N GLU A 322 37.95 4.54 -19.73
CA GLU A 322 38.60 5.87 -19.69
C GLU A 322 37.71 6.99 -20.27
N GLU A 323 36.87 6.69 -21.29
CA GLU A 323 35.99 7.65 -21.94
C GLU A 323 34.87 8.17 -21.01
N ARG A 324 34.34 7.34 -20.10
CA ARG A 324 33.31 7.76 -19.14
C ARG A 324 33.85 8.76 -18.11
N GLN A 325 35.12 8.60 -17.73
CA GLN A 325 35.79 9.48 -16.78
C GLN A 325 35.97 10.90 -17.35
N SER A 326 36.15 11.02 -18.68
CA SER A 326 36.22 12.33 -19.35
C SER A 326 34.91 13.13 -19.24
N ILE A 327 33.75 12.46 -19.33
CA ILE A 327 32.42 13.07 -19.18
C ILE A 327 32.18 13.47 -17.71
N ASP A 328 32.55 12.60 -16.77
CA ASP A 328 32.42 12.86 -15.33
C ASP A 328 33.31 14.02 -14.86
N ASN A 329 34.44 14.27 -15.53
CA ASN A 329 35.29 15.43 -15.28
C ASN A 329 34.75 16.72 -15.93
N SER A 330 33.99 16.59 -17.02
CA SER A 330 33.48 17.72 -17.81
C SER A 330 32.17 18.30 -17.27
N LEU A 331 31.37 17.48 -16.57
CA LEU A 331 30.17 17.90 -15.84
C LEU A 331 30.31 17.56 -14.36
N PRO A 332 30.07 18.49 -13.41
CA PRO A 332 30.19 18.24 -11.97
C PRO A 332 29.00 17.43 -11.43
N ILE A 333 28.76 16.24 -11.96
CA ILE A 333 27.69 15.34 -11.53
C ILE A 333 28.13 14.65 -10.23
N THR A 334 27.68 15.18 -9.09
CA THR A 334 27.96 14.55 -7.79
C THR A 334 27.05 13.33 -7.57
N PRO A 335 27.59 12.13 -7.26
CA PRO A 335 26.78 10.98 -6.90
C PRO A 335 25.83 11.33 -5.74
N ARG A 336 24.63 10.76 -5.76
CA ARG A 336 23.69 10.85 -4.64
C ARG A 336 24.08 9.80 -3.60
N ASP A 337 24.70 10.24 -2.51
CA ASP A 337 24.93 9.38 -1.35
C ASP A 337 23.61 9.07 -0.65
N PHE A 338 23.51 7.85 -0.11
CA PHE A 338 22.38 7.48 0.74
C PHE A 338 22.40 8.32 2.01
N LYS A 339 21.25 8.89 2.38
CA LYS A 339 21.06 9.52 3.69
C LYS A 339 21.26 8.49 4.80
N PRO A 340 21.69 8.92 6.00
CA PRO A 340 21.79 8.03 7.15
C PRO A 340 20.46 7.33 7.45
N LEU A 341 20.50 6.04 7.78
CA LEU A 341 19.33 5.26 8.14
C LEU A 341 18.90 5.61 9.58
N SER A 342 17.70 6.16 9.70
CA SER A 342 17.01 6.35 10.97
C SER A 342 15.53 6.03 10.80
N ALA A 343 15.02 5.02 11.49
CA ALA A 343 13.60 4.71 11.47
C ALA A 343 13.06 4.42 12.87
N HIS A 344 11.89 4.98 13.17
CA HIS A 344 11.22 4.87 14.45
C HIS A 344 9.82 4.30 14.22
N VAL A 345 9.45 3.24 14.95
CA VAL A 345 8.09 2.70 14.97
C VAL A 345 7.57 2.79 16.40
N LYS A 346 6.44 3.46 16.62
CA LYS A 346 5.78 3.64 17.91
C LYS A 346 4.41 2.96 17.88
N LEU A 347 4.17 2.05 18.81
CA LEU A 347 2.88 1.40 19.04
C LEU A 347 2.25 1.96 20.31
N ASN A 348 1.06 2.55 20.19
CA ASN A 348 0.24 2.93 21.34
C ASN A 348 -1.06 2.14 21.36
N VAL A 349 -1.53 1.79 22.55
CA VAL A 349 -2.81 1.14 22.78
C VAL A 349 -3.51 1.85 23.94
N TRP A 350 -4.80 2.16 23.77
CA TRP A 350 -5.61 2.97 24.69
C TRP A 350 -4.95 4.30 25.09
N GLY A 351 -4.29 4.97 24.13
CA GLY A 351 -3.59 6.24 24.35
C GLY A 351 -2.22 6.13 25.03
N HIS A 352 -1.74 4.94 25.37
CA HIS A 352 -0.45 4.71 26.03
C HIS A 352 0.57 4.05 25.10
N THR A 353 1.81 4.52 25.11
CA THR A 353 2.91 3.90 24.36
C THR A 353 3.31 2.57 24.97
N LEU A 354 3.13 1.49 24.22
CA LEU A 354 3.53 0.14 24.62
C LEU A 354 5.00 -0.12 24.30
N GLU A 355 5.39 0.17 23.06
CA GLU A 355 6.72 -0.14 22.55
C GLU A 355 7.14 0.89 21.50
N THR A 356 8.42 1.21 21.50
CA THR A 356 9.07 2.03 20.48
C THR A 356 10.29 1.26 19.97
N TRP A 357 10.33 1.03 18.66
CA TRP A 357 11.44 0.39 17.98
C TRP A 357 12.26 1.46 17.25
N ASP A 358 13.53 1.59 17.62
CA ASP A 358 14.48 2.51 16.98
C ASP A 358 15.47 1.70 16.11
N LEU A 359 15.37 1.87 14.80
CA LEU A 359 16.24 1.26 13.80
C LEU A 359 17.26 2.32 13.34
N LYS A 360 18.51 2.17 13.76
CA LYS A 360 19.64 3.05 13.39
C LYS A 360 20.58 2.35 12.39
N GLU A 361 21.68 3.01 12.02
CA GLU A 361 22.71 2.53 11.07
C GLU A 361 23.17 1.07 11.25
N THR A 362 23.15 0.52 12.47
CA THR A 362 23.44 -0.91 12.72
C THR A 362 22.52 -1.87 11.94
N PHE A 363 21.34 -1.42 11.53
CA PHE A 363 20.41 -2.17 10.68
C PHE A 363 20.71 -2.01 9.18
N ALA A 364 21.33 -0.91 8.75
CA ALA A 364 21.81 -0.74 7.37
C ALA A 364 23.04 -1.61 7.08
N ASP A 365 23.90 -1.80 8.08
CA ASP A 365 25.03 -2.72 8.02
C ASP A 365 24.58 -4.17 7.77
N PHE A 366 23.32 -4.53 8.10
CA PHE A 366 22.72 -5.84 7.83
C PHE A 366 22.77 -6.27 6.37
N PHE A 367 22.74 -5.31 5.45
CA PHE A 367 22.67 -5.59 4.02
C PHE A 367 23.95 -5.24 3.25
N LYS A 368 25.02 -4.79 3.93
CA LYS A 368 26.33 -4.63 3.32
C LYS A 368 26.95 -6.01 3.08
N GLU A 369 27.62 -6.18 1.94
CA GLU A 369 28.41 -7.39 1.61
C GLU A 369 29.33 -7.81 2.77
N PRO A 370 29.71 -9.10 2.86
CA PRO A 370 30.43 -9.64 4.01
C PRO A 370 31.81 -8.96 4.12
N ALA A 371 31.92 -7.97 4.99
CA ALA A 371 33.19 -7.31 5.26
C ALA A 371 34.00 -8.12 6.28
N GLU A 372 35.30 -8.16 6.02
CA GLU A 372 36.42 -8.90 6.62
C GLU A 372 36.64 -8.73 8.15
N GLN A 373 35.64 -8.34 8.94
CA GLN A 373 35.76 -8.07 10.37
C GLN A 373 34.64 -8.73 11.20
N GLY A 374 34.74 -10.05 11.35
CA GLY A 374 34.54 -10.75 12.63
C GLY A 374 33.17 -10.88 13.30
N GLU A 375 32.16 -10.03 13.05
CA GLU A 375 30.82 -10.24 13.61
C GLU A 375 29.71 -9.91 12.60
N SER A 376 28.91 -10.92 12.25
CA SER A 376 27.85 -10.77 11.25
C SER A 376 26.68 -9.92 11.79
N PRO A 377 26.15 -8.97 11.02
CA PRO A 377 24.95 -8.21 11.38
C PRO A 377 23.70 -9.07 11.68
N ALA A 378 23.66 -10.29 11.13
CA ALA A 378 22.71 -11.31 11.51
C ALA A 378 22.71 -11.51 13.03
N HIS A 379 23.88 -11.58 13.70
CA HIS A 379 23.97 -11.68 15.15
C HIS A 379 23.28 -10.53 15.90
N LYS A 380 23.28 -9.29 15.38
CA LYS A 380 22.63 -8.14 16.07
C LYS A 380 21.10 -8.15 15.93
N PHE A 381 20.58 -8.48 14.75
CA PHE A 381 19.13 -8.69 14.55
C PHE A 381 18.63 -9.91 15.33
N ILE A 382 19.43 -10.98 15.33
CA ILE A 382 19.25 -12.17 16.16
C ILE A 382 19.21 -11.79 17.64
N ASN A 383 20.14 -10.95 18.13
CA ASN A 383 20.16 -10.47 19.52
C ASN A 383 18.88 -9.71 19.91
N LEU A 384 18.26 -8.96 19.00
CA LEU A 384 16.98 -8.27 19.26
C LEU A 384 15.84 -9.28 19.43
N LEU A 385 15.81 -10.34 18.61
CA LEU A 385 14.79 -11.39 18.66
C LEU A 385 15.05 -12.45 19.76
N GLN A 386 16.30 -12.55 20.25
CA GLN A 386 16.76 -13.40 21.35
C GLN A 386 16.47 -12.83 22.75
N ARG A 387 16.05 -11.57 22.88
CA ARG A 387 15.71 -11.02 24.21
C ARG A 387 14.50 -11.75 24.79
N ALA A 388 14.74 -12.48 25.88
CA ALA A 388 13.67 -12.99 26.73
C ALA A 388 13.11 -11.84 27.55
N GLU A 389 11.81 -11.61 27.46
CA GLU A 389 11.16 -10.58 28.26
C GLU A 389 9.72 -10.98 28.55
N GLU A 390 9.36 -11.02 29.83
CA GLU A 390 7.98 -11.15 30.28
C GLU A 390 7.52 -9.77 30.73
N THR A 391 6.59 -9.18 29.98
CA THR A 391 6.06 -7.85 30.25
C THR A 391 4.58 -7.94 30.58
N LYS A 392 4.18 -7.22 31.64
CA LYS A 392 2.79 -7.05 32.05
C LYS A 392 2.50 -5.57 32.07
N HIS A 393 1.60 -5.14 31.21
CA HIS A 393 1.13 -3.78 31.17
C HIS A 393 -0.29 -3.74 31.72
N PHE A 394 -0.47 -2.95 32.78
CA PHE A 394 -1.76 -2.72 33.40
C PHE A 394 -2.18 -1.28 33.12
N PHE A 395 -3.37 -1.10 32.56
CA PHE A 395 -3.92 0.22 32.30
C PHE A 395 -5.37 0.26 32.75
N VAL A 396 -5.68 1.24 33.59
CA VAL A 396 -7.05 1.54 33.99
C VAL A 396 -7.51 2.72 33.13
N THR A 397 -8.53 2.49 32.31
CA THR A 397 -9.22 3.59 31.61
C THR A 397 -9.79 4.56 32.64
N PRO A 398 -9.98 5.86 32.31
CA PRO A 398 -10.51 6.83 33.25
C PRO A 398 -11.79 6.32 33.92
N VAL A 399 -11.74 6.14 35.24
CA VAL A 399 -12.92 5.79 36.04
C VAL A 399 -13.84 6.98 36.01
N MET A 400 -15.02 6.80 35.44
CA MET A 400 -16.04 7.83 35.45
C MET A 400 -16.89 7.62 36.70
N HIS A 401 -17.08 8.68 37.45
CA HIS A 401 -17.93 8.66 38.62
C HIS A 401 -18.75 9.94 38.65
N PHE A 402 -20.02 9.84 38.32
CA PHE A 402 -20.96 10.96 38.36
C PHE A 402 -21.80 10.88 39.62
N GLN A 403 -21.89 12.01 40.32
CA GLN A 403 -22.80 12.19 41.46
C GLN A 403 -23.82 13.26 41.10
N ILE A 404 -25.10 12.88 41.03
CA ILE A 404 -26.19 13.77 40.63
C ILE A 404 -27.23 13.78 41.75
N PRO A 405 -27.59 14.94 42.32
CA PRO A 405 -28.69 14.99 43.27
C PRO A 405 -30.01 14.69 42.55
N ALA A 406 -30.75 13.70 43.04
CA ALA A 406 -32.13 13.48 42.65
C ALA A 406 -33.01 14.65 43.11
N ASP A 407 -34.20 14.80 42.52
CA ASP A 407 -35.20 15.79 42.97
C ASP A 407 -35.58 15.62 44.45
N LEU A 408 -35.44 14.40 44.98
CA LEU A 408 -35.64 14.06 46.39
C LEU A 408 -34.43 14.38 47.28
N GLY A 409 -33.35 14.94 46.74
CA GLY A 409 -32.09 15.23 47.42
C GLY A 409 -31.18 14.03 47.66
N LEU A 410 -31.56 12.83 47.18
CA LEU A 410 -30.74 11.63 47.26
C LEU A 410 -29.61 11.66 46.22
N PRO A 411 -28.37 11.26 46.56
CA PRO A 411 -27.29 11.21 45.59
C PRO A 411 -27.46 10.01 44.65
N ILE A 412 -27.52 10.26 43.35
CA ILE A 412 -27.44 9.23 42.29
C ILE A 412 -25.98 9.08 41.90
N TYR A 413 -25.48 7.85 41.84
CA TYR A 413 -24.13 7.50 41.41
C TYR A 413 -24.18 6.76 40.08
N LEU A 414 -23.36 7.18 39.12
CA LEU A 414 -23.02 6.41 37.93
C LEU A 414 -21.52 6.19 37.92
N GLU A 415 -21.10 4.95 38.05
CA GLU A 415 -19.69 4.54 38.00
C GLU A 415 -19.43 3.67 36.76
N LEU A 416 -18.37 3.99 36.03
CA LEU A 416 -17.88 3.21 34.90
C LEU A 416 -16.37 3.08 35.04
N ALA A 417 -15.88 1.85 35.20
CA ALA A 417 -14.47 1.54 35.34
C ALA A 417 -14.08 0.40 34.40
N GLN A 418 -12.96 0.53 33.69
CA GLN A 418 -12.41 -0.57 32.90
C GLN A 418 -10.90 -0.70 33.13
N GLY A 419 -10.50 -1.88 33.59
CA GLY A 419 -9.11 -2.31 33.72
C GLY A 419 -8.70 -3.20 32.55
N ASN A 420 -7.52 -2.95 32.01
CA ASN A 420 -6.93 -3.71 30.93
C ASN A 420 -5.57 -4.27 31.37
N LEU A 421 -5.32 -5.53 31.03
CA LEU A 421 -4.05 -6.21 31.18
C LEU A 421 -3.59 -6.68 29.80
N LEU A 422 -2.44 -6.20 29.37
CA LEU A 422 -1.70 -6.77 28.27
C LEU A 422 -0.49 -7.52 28.84
N TYR A 423 -0.50 -8.84 28.67
CA TYR A 423 0.62 -9.70 29.00
C TYR A 423 1.31 -10.16 27.71
N VAL A 424 2.62 -9.94 27.64
CA VAL A 424 3.46 -10.37 26.53
C VAL A 424 4.62 -11.17 27.07
N ASN A 425 4.63 -12.48 26.76
CA ASN A 425 5.74 -13.36 27.06
C ASN A 425 6.56 -13.60 25.79
N ARG A 426 7.82 -13.13 25.81
CA ARG A 426 8.79 -13.28 24.73
C ARG A 426 9.84 -14.29 25.17
N ARG A 427 9.89 -15.45 24.52
CA ARG A 427 11.03 -16.38 24.67
C ARG A 427 12.15 -16.00 23.69
N PRO A 428 13.42 -16.26 23.98
CA PRO A 428 14.48 -16.07 23.00
C PRO A 428 14.15 -16.79 21.70
N ALA A 429 14.14 -16.06 20.58
CA ALA A 429 14.06 -16.71 19.28
C ALA A 429 15.40 -17.41 19.01
N THR A 430 15.40 -18.67 18.60
CA THR A 430 16.64 -19.36 18.23
C THR A 430 16.88 -19.23 16.74
N PHE A 431 18.14 -19.05 16.39
CA PHE A 431 18.58 -18.93 15.02
C PHE A 431 19.69 -19.93 14.79
N ALA A 432 19.58 -20.68 13.71
CA ALA A 432 20.62 -21.58 13.23
C ALA A 432 20.81 -21.33 11.74
N GLN A 433 22.05 -21.22 11.31
CA GLN A 433 22.42 -21.31 9.90
C GLN A 433 23.23 -22.59 9.75
N GLU A 434 22.64 -23.58 9.09
CA GLU A 434 23.30 -24.82 8.71
C GLU A 434 23.36 -24.85 7.18
N ASP A 435 24.57 -24.80 6.63
CA ASP A 435 24.84 -24.71 5.19
C ASP A 435 24.11 -23.52 4.51
N ASP A 436 23.31 -23.78 3.46
CA ASP A 436 22.53 -22.81 2.71
C ASP A 436 21.11 -22.58 3.27
N LYS A 437 20.81 -23.06 4.49
CA LYS A 437 19.49 -22.95 5.12
C LYS A 437 19.53 -22.06 6.37
N PHE A 438 18.67 -21.06 6.39
CA PHE A 438 18.39 -20.26 7.57
C PHE A 438 17.20 -20.82 8.33
N GLN A 439 17.34 -21.06 9.63
CA GLN A 439 16.27 -21.50 10.51
C GLN A 439 16.04 -20.48 11.63
N LEU A 440 14.77 -20.17 11.88
CA LEU A 440 14.29 -19.26 12.92
C LEU A 440 13.16 -19.95 13.70
N ASP A 441 13.33 -20.20 14.99
CA ASP A 441 12.25 -20.62 15.90
C ASP A 441 11.82 -19.44 16.77
N PHE A 442 10.54 -19.09 16.70
CA PHE A 442 9.94 -17.93 17.34
C PHE A 442 8.75 -18.35 18.21
N GLN A 443 8.86 -18.13 19.52
CA GLN A 443 7.81 -18.42 20.50
C GLN A 443 7.37 -17.16 21.24
N ARG A 444 6.07 -16.84 21.19
CA ARG A 444 5.44 -15.71 21.88
C ARG A 444 4.09 -16.10 22.46
N HIS A 445 3.70 -15.49 23.57
CA HIS A 445 2.34 -15.59 24.08
C HIS A 445 1.82 -14.20 24.42
N TYR A 446 0.76 -13.79 23.73
CA TYR A 446 0.05 -12.55 23.99
C TYR A 446 -1.26 -12.88 24.71
N LEU A 447 -1.54 -12.20 25.82
CA LEU A 447 -2.82 -12.26 26.51
C LEU A 447 -3.33 -10.83 26.70
N ILE A 448 -4.51 -10.55 26.16
CA ILE A 448 -5.21 -9.28 26.35
C ILE A 448 -6.43 -9.60 27.20
N ASP A 449 -6.49 -9.08 28.42
CA ASP A 449 -7.61 -9.24 29.34
C ASP A 449 -8.19 -7.87 29.68
N THR A 450 -9.49 -7.72 29.53
CA THR A 450 -10.22 -6.48 29.74
C THR A 450 -11.38 -6.77 30.67
N SER A 451 -11.40 -6.12 31.82
CA SER A 451 -12.46 -6.19 32.81
C SER A 451 -13.12 -4.83 32.93
N GLN A 452 -14.43 -4.77 32.75
CA GLN A 452 -15.23 -3.56 32.85
C GLN A 452 -16.32 -3.75 33.90
N TYR A 453 -16.51 -2.72 34.69
CA TYR A 453 -17.50 -2.59 35.74
C TYR A 453 -18.34 -1.35 35.44
N SER A 454 -19.65 -1.47 35.56
CA SER A 454 -20.59 -0.36 35.44
C SER A 454 -21.63 -0.46 36.53
N TYR A 455 -21.93 0.64 37.21
CA TYR A 455 -22.92 0.68 38.26
C TYR A 455 -23.71 1.99 38.22
N PHE A 456 -25.03 1.89 38.34
CA PHE A 456 -25.96 3.00 38.44
C PHE A 456 -26.85 2.78 39.66
N GLY A 457 -26.80 3.69 40.63
CA GLY A 457 -27.53 3.51 41.88
C GLY A 457 -27.87 4.81 42.59
N ILE A 458 -28.68 4.70 43.62
CA ILE A 458 -29.09 5.78 44.51
C ILE A 458 -28.49 5.49 45.88
N GLY A 459 -27.83 6.47 46.46
CA GLY A 459 -27.42 6.44 47.85
C GLY A 459 -28.59 6.73 48.76
N LEU A 460 -28.61 6.00 49.86
CA LEU A 460 -29.53 6.12 50.98
C LEU A 460 -28.69 6.55 52.18
N PRO A 461 -28.41 7.86 52.34
CA PRO A 461 -27.50 8.35 53.36
C PRO A 461 -27.96 7.98 54.79
N PHE A 462 -29.28 7.82 54.97
CA PHE A 462 -29.91 7.54 56.26
C PHE A 462 -29.63 6.12 56.76
N ASP A 463 -29.55 5.16 55.83
CA ASP A 463 -29.32 3.74 56.12
C ASP A 463 -27.85 3.35 55.90
N GLU A 464 -27.01 4.36 55.63
CA GLU A 464 -25.66 4.17 55.12
C GLU A 464 -25.60 3.13 53.98
N ALA A 465 -26.58 3.13 53.08
CA ALA A 465 -26.73 2.13 52.03
C ALA A 465 -26.74 2.74 50.62
N HIS A 466 -26.54 1.92 49.60
CA HIS A 466 -26.75 2.26 48.20
C HIS A 466 -27.48 1.12 47.51
N LEU A 467 -28.49 1.48 46.71
CA LEU A 467 -29.29 0.54 45.92
C LEU A 467 -29.13 0.88 44.45
N GLY A 468 -28.87 -0.11 43.62
CA GLY A 468 -28.67 0.14 42.21
C GLY A 468 -28.55 -1.10 41.36
N THR A 469 -28.27 -0.89 40.10
CA THR A 469 -28.05 -1.93 39.10
C THR A 469 -26.75 -1.67 38.36
N GLY A 470 -26.08 -2.74 37.97
CA GLY A 470 -24.82 -2.68 37.26
C GLY A 470 -24.61 -3.88 36.36
N TYR A 471 -23.43 -3.93 35.77
CA TYR A 471 -22.95 -5.14 35.12
C TYR A 471 -21.44 -5.26 35.28
N ASP A 472 -21.00 -6.52 35.30
CA ASP A 472 -19.60 -6.90 35.18
C ASP A 472 -19.37 -7.54 33.82
N LYS A 473 -18.37 -7.05 33.09
CA LYS A 473 -17.95 -7.58 31.79
C LYS A 473 -16.48 -7.97 31.87
N ARG A 474 -16.13 -9.15 31.36
CA ARG A 474 -14.74 -9.53 31.18
C ARG A 474 -14.53 -10.19 29.83
N SER A 475 -13.51 -9.77 29.10
CA SER A 475 -13.10 -10.37 27.84
C SER A 475 -11.60 -10.63 27.86
N ALA A 476 -11.20 -11.88 27.60
CA ALA A 476 -9.81 -12.29 27.55
C ALA A 476 -9.51 -12.99 26.22
N LEU A 477 -8.52 -12.48 25.48
CA LEU A 477 -8.00 -13.05 24.24
C LEU A 477 -6.57 -13.57 24.49
N SER A 478 -6.35 -14.85 24.27
CA SER A 478 -5.06 -15.51 24.49
C SER A 478 -4.54 -16.09 23.17
N LEU A 479 -3.39 -15.59 22.72
CA LEU A 479 -2.75 -15.94 21.46
C LEU A 479 -1.34 -16.51 21.69
N PRO A 480 -1.23 -17.84 21.89
CA PRO A 480 0.05 -18.52 21.85
C PRO A 480 0.51 -18.69 20.40
N LEU A 481 1.66 -18.09 20.06
CA LEU A 481 2.29 -18.18 18.75
C LEU A 481 3.62 -18.94 18.86
N HIS A 482 3.73 -20.03 18.12
CA HIS A 482 4.97 -20.78 17.95
C HIS A 482 5.16 -21.01 16.46
N LEU A 483 6.16 -20.37 15.88
CA LEU A 483 6.44 -20.38 14.45
C LEU A 483 7.90 -20.76 14.22
N ARG A 484 8.14 -21.74 13.36
CA ARG A 484 9.46 -22.09 12.85
C ARG A 484 9.53 -21.71 11.39
N ALA A 485 10.47 -20.86 11.01
CA ALA A 485 10.69 -20.44 9.63
C ALA A 485 12.03 -20.98 9.15
N THR A 486 12.03 -21.67 8.02
CA THR A 486 13.23 -22.17 7.35
C THR A 486 13.28 -21.60 5.95
N TYR A 487 14.32 -20.85 5.61
CA TYR A 487 14.54 -20.34 4.26
C TYR A 487 15.77 -21.00 3.64
N ASP A 488 15.55 -21.71 2.54
CA ASP A 488 16.61 -22.33 1.74
C ASP A 488 17.05 -21.36 0.63
N MET A 489 18.31 -20.92 0.69
CA MET A 489 18.86 -19.97 -0.27
C MET A 489 19.07 -20.57 -1.67
N THR A 490 19.25 -21.89 -1.78
CA THR A 490 19.49 -22.55 -3.08
C THR A 490 18.20 -22.79 -3.84
N THR A 491 17.15 -23.18 -3.12
CA THR A 491 15.85 -23.52 -3.72
C THR A 491 14.83 -22.38 -3.67
N HIS A 492 15.15 -21.27 -3.00
CA HIS A 492 14.26 -20.13 -2.73
C HIS A 492 12.93 -20.54 -2.09
N LYS A 493 12.98 -21.61 -1.28
CA LYS A 493 11.82 -22.15 -0.59
C LYS A 493 11.80 -21.65 0.84
N LEU A 494 10.77 -20.87 1.18
CA LEU A 494 10.42 -20.51 2.55
C LEU A 494 9.42 -21.53 3.09
N LYS A 495 9.85 -22.26 4.12
CA LYS A 495 9.01 -23.18 4.88
C LYS A 495 8.65 -22.54 6.21
N LEU A 496 7.36 -22.43 6.50
CA LEU A 496 6.81 -21.92 7.76
C LEU A 496 6.04 -23.03 8.46
N GLU A 497 6.51 -23.47 9.61
CA GLU A 497 5.87 -24.51 10.42
C GLU A 497 5.29 -23.88 11.69
N ARG A 498 4.03 -24.19 11.99
CA ARG A 498 3.36 -23.85 13.24
C ARG A 498 3.01 -25.13 13.99
N PRO A 499 3.83 -25.53 14.97
CA PRO A 499 3.48 -26.63 15.86
C PRO A 499 2.26 -26.28 16.74
N LEU A 500 1.37 -27.24 16.97
CA LEU A 500 0.19 -27.17 17.85
C LEU A 500 0.28 -28.09 19.10
N PRO A 501 1.43 -28.22 19.79
CA PRO A 501 1.63 -29.26 20.82
C PRO A 501 0.85 -29.06 22.13
N ARG A 502 -0.03 -28.04 22.23
CA ARG A 502 -0.77 -27.68 23.45
C ARG A 502 -2.27 -27.51 23.20
N LEU A 503 -2.85 -28.36 22.36
CA LEU A 503 -4.30 -28.45 22.28
C LEU A 503 -4.82 -29.26 23.49
N PRO A 504 -5.88 -28.82 24.19
CA PRO A 504 -6.63 -27.60 23.93
C PRO A 504 -6.01 -26.35 24.55
N PHE A 505 -6.26 -25.18 23.94
CA PHE A 505 -5.96 -23.88 24.56
C PHE A 505 -7.12 -22.90 24.37
N ASP A 506 -7.32 -22.03 25.36
CA ASP A 506 -8.36 -21.01 25.30
C ASP A 506 -7.93 -19.89 24.37
N LEU A 507 -8.75 -19.59 23.37
CA LEU A 507 -8.51 -18.50 22.42
C LEU A 507 -9.19 -17.23 22.89
N PHE A 508 -10.46 -17.34 23.25
CA PHE A 508 -11.27 -16.18 23.64
C PHE A 508 -12.30 -16.56 24.68
N ASN A 509 -12.34 -15.81 25.78
CA ASN A 509 -13.35 -15.91 26.82
C ASN A 509 -14.03 -14.57 26.99
N TYR A 510 -15.35 -14.58 27.05
CA TYR A 510 -16.20 -13.41 27.24
C TYR A 510 -17.28 -13.73 28.26
N HIS A 511 -17.47 -12.82 29.20
CA HIS A 511 -18.45 -12.89 30.26
C HIS A 511 -19.12 -11.52 30.44
N PHE A 512 -20.43 -11.52 30.63
CA PHE A 512 -21.25 -10.33 30.88
C PHE A 512 -22.37 -10.69 31.86
N ASN A 513 -22.29 -10.15 33.07
CA ASN A 513 -23.21 -10.41 34.17
C ASN A 513 -23.89 -9.12 34.66
N PRO A 514 -25.12 -8.82 34.22
CA PRO A 514 -25.91 -7.73 34.80
C PRO A 514 -26.55 -8.13 36.13
N TYR A 515 -26.50 -7.23 37.10
CA TYR A 515 -27.01 -7.44 38.45
C TYR A 515 -27.72 -6.20 39.01
N SER A 516 -28.51 -6.40 40.06
CA SER A 516 -28.91 -5.37 41.01
C SER A 516 -28.21 -5.65 42.33
N ALA A 517 -27.73 -4.62 43.01
CA ALA A 517 -27.03 -4.75 44.27
C ALA A 517 -27.55 -3.76 45.31
N LEU A 518 -27.70 -4.24 46.53
CA LEU A 518 -27.79 -3.44 47.74
C LEU A 518 -26.45 -3.55 48.48
N GLY A 519 -25.83 -2.41 48.78
CA GLY A 519 -24.56 -2.35 49.53
C GLY A 519 -24.58 -1.27 50.61
N TYR A 520 -23.64 -1.33 51.54
CA TYR A 520 -23.52 -0.41 52.68
C TYR A 520 -22.18 0.35 52.66
N TYR A 521 -22.17 1.62 53.08
CA TYR A 521 -21.00 2.52 53.01
C TYR A 521 -19.90 2.17 54.03
N ASN A 522 -20.22 1.48 55.14
CA ASN A 522 -19.32 1.30 56.29
C ASN A 522 -18.67 -0.10 56.43
N GLY A 523 -18.66 -0.90 55.37
CA GLY A 523 -17.96 -2.19 55.37
C GLY A 523 -16.46 -2.03 55.15
N THR A 524 -15.63 -2.41 56.13
CA THR A 524 -14.20 -2.67 55.89
C THR A 524 -14.06 -3.62 54.71
N ILE A 525 -13.27 -3.18 53.72
CA ILE A 525 -13.06 -3.81 52.42
C ILE A 525 -12.72 -5.30 52.55
N SER A 526 -13.75 -6.13 52.51
CA SER A 526 -13.69 -7.50 52.03
C SER A 526 -15.00 -7.72 51.27
N THR A 527 -14.88 -8.27 50.07
CA THR A 527 -15.89 -8.38 49.01
C THR A 527 -17.06 -9.33 49.36
N GLN A 528 -17.57 -9.33 50.59
CA GLN A 528 -18.45 -10.40 51.08
C GLN A 528 -19.85 -10.01 51.59
N GLU A 529 -20.27 -8.74 51.55
CA GLU A 529 -21.67 -8.37 51.90
C GLU A 529 -22.28 -7.33 50.93
N GLN A 530 -22.14 -7.56 49.61
CA GLN A 530 -23.09 -6.98 48.65
C GLN A 530 -24.12 -8.06 48.32
N GLU A 531 -25.39 -7.84 48.67
CA GLU A 531 -26.47 -8.68 48.18
C GLU A 531 -26.68 -8.36 46.70
N GLN A 532 -26.07 -9.15 45.84
CA GLN A 532 -26.19 -9.04 44.39
C GLN A 532 -27.21 -10.06 43.87
N ALA A 533 -28.22 -9.57 43.14
CA ALA A 533 -29.19 -10.39 42.42
C ALA A 533 -29.00 -10.21 40.90
N THR A 534 -28.76 -11.30 40.18
CA THR A 534 -28.63 -11.27 38.72
C THR A 534 -29.95 -10.85 38.06
N LEU A 535 -29.88 -10.07 36.99
CA LEU A 535 -31.08 -9.58 36.27
C LEU A 535 -31.72 -10.61 35.33
N TYR A 536 -31.32 -11.87 35.43
CA TYR A 536 -31.85 -12.97 34.63
C TYR A 536 -31.81 -14.27 35.44
N ASN A 537 -32.71 -15.19 35.13
CA ASN A 537 -32.67 -16.55 35.64
C ASN A 537 -31.84 -17.43 34.70
N ASP A 538 -31.04 -18.36 35.25
CA ASP A 538 -30.28 -19.31 34.43
C ASP A 538 -31.17 -20.17 33.51
N GLU A 539 -32.43 -20.38 33.91
CA GLU A 539 -33.44 -21.11 33.12
C GLU A 539 -33.85 -20.39 31.81
N GLU A 540 -33.63 -19.07 31.71
CA GLU A 540 -33.95 -18.28 30.51
C GLU A 540 -32.86 -18.38 29.43
N LEU A 541 -31.68 -18.92 29.78
CA LEU A 541 -30.53 -19.04 28.90
C LEU A 541 -30.48 -20.42 28.23
N VAL A 542 -30.33 -20.43 26.91
CA VAL A 542 -30.03 -21.64 26.14
C VAL A 542 -28.52 -21.80 26.06
N SER A 543 -28.02 -22.94 26.53
CA SER A 543 -26.64 -23.34 26.32
C SER A 543 -26.46 -23.87 24.90
N HIS A 544 -25.59 -23.22 24.13
CA HIS A 544 -25.14 -23.72 22.84
C HIS A 544 -23.70 -24.16 22.97
N ASN A 545 -23.46 -25.45 22.76
CA ASN A 545 -22.14 -26.06 22.76
C ASN A 545 -21.96 -26.78 21.42
N LYS A 546 -21.04 -26.29 20.59
CA LYS A 546 -20.76 -26.90 19.30
C LYS A 546 -19.30 -26.72 18.92
N THR A 547 -18.68 -27.81 18.52
CA THR A 547 -17.37 -27.81 17.89
C THR A 547 -17.51 -27.56 16.40
N TYR A 548 -16.77 -26.59 15.88
CA TYR A 548 -16.76 -26.23 14.47
C TYR A 548 -15.42 -26.61 13.84
N LEU A 549 -15.47 -27.10 12.58
CA LEU A 549 -14.31 -27.33 11.72
C LEU A 549 -13.29 -28.38 12.20
N ALA A 550 -13.62 -29.14 13.26
CA ALA A 550 -12.76 -30.19 13.82
C ALA A 550 -12.35 -31.23 12.76
N ASP A 551 -13.33 -31.78 12.04
CA ASP A 551 -13.09 -32.81 11.02
C ASP A 551 -12.27 -32.26 9.85
N PHE A 552 -12.53 -31.00 9.47
CA PHE A 552 -11.94 -30.35 8.32
C PHE A 552 -10.45 -30.04 8.51
N PHE A 553 -10.07 -29.42 9.62
CA PHE A 553 -8.67 -29.05 9.89
C PHE A 553 -7.89 -30.06 10.72
N GLY A 554 -8.55 -31.05 11.33
CA GLY A 554 -7.93 -31.91 12.36
C GLY A 554 -7.74 -31.20 13.71
N PHE A 555 -8.29 -30.00 13.86
CA PHE A 555 -8.50 -29.31 15.12
C PHE A 555 -9.76 -28.45 14.99
N GLY A 556 -10.50 -28.29 16.07
CA GLY A 556 -11.77 -27.59 16.07
C GLY A 556 -11.76 -26.34 16.93
N PHE A 557 -12.78 -25.52 16.72
CA PHE A 557 -13.13 -24.45 17.66
C PHE A 557 -14.34 -24.92 18.46
N ASP A 558 -14.11 -25.30 19.72
CA ASP A 558 -15.16 -25.60 20.68
C ASP A 558 -15.76 -24.27 21.17
N VAL A 559 -16.97 -23.99 20.71
CA VAL A 559 -17.68 -22.74 21.02
C VAL A 559 -18.80 -23.05 22.01
N LYS A 560 -18.57 -22.64 23.26
CA LYS A 560 -19.55 -22.73 24.35
C LYS A 560 -20.14 -21.36 24.58
N SER A 561 -21.46 -21.26 24.60
CA SER A 561 -22.13 -19.98 24.85
C SER A 561 -23.46 -20.15 25.58
N ARG A 562 -23.86 -19.12 26.33
CA ARG A 562 -25.17 -19.02 27.00
C ARG A 562 -25.89 -17.77 26.51
N LEU A 563 -27.05 -17.97 25.88
CA LEU A 563 -27.75 -16.98 25.06
C LEU A 563 -29.27 -17.09 25.22
N PHE A 564 -30.02 -15.99 25.10
CA PHE A 564 -31.48 -16.05 25.07
C PHE A 564 -31.98 -16.75 23.79
N ALA A 565 -32.99 -17.62 23.93
CA ALA A 565 -33.52 -18.45 22.84
C ALA A 565 -34.08 -17.62 21.66
N LYS A 566 -34.72 -16.49 21.95
CA LYS A 566 -35.63 -15.79 21.02
C LYS A 566 -34.92 -15.11 19.84
N ASP A 567 -33.61 -14.83 19.96
CA ASP A 567 -32.88 -14.02 18.97
C ASP A 567 -31.50 -14.57 18.55
N LEU A 568 -31.07 -15.72 19.08
CA LEU A 568 -29.73 -16.28 18.89
C LEU A 568 -29.32 -16.44 17.41
N LYS A 569 -30.15 -17.12 16.61
CA LYS A 569 -29.84 -17.40 15.20
C LYS A 569 -29.77 -16.11 14.37
N LYS A 570 -30.67 -15.17 14.65
CA LYS A 570 -30.74 -13.88 13.95
C LYS A 570 -29.56 -12.99 14.33
N SER A 571 -29.21 -12.95 15.61
CA SER A 571 -28.09 -12.20 16.17
C SER A 571 -26.74 -12.69 15.66
N LEU A 572 -26.48 -14.01 15.72
CA LEU A 572 -25.25 -14.58 15.16
C LEU A 572 -25.19 -14.39 13.63
N HIS A 573 -26.31 -14.58 12.92
CA HIS A 573 -26.35 -14.31 11.49
C HIS A 573 -25.99 -12.85 11.18
N HIS A 574 -26.60 -11.89 11.90
CA HIS A 574 -26.32 -10.47 11.74
C HIS A 574 -24.86 -10.13 12.07
N PHE A 575 -24.32 -10.66 13.17
CA PHE A 575 -22.93 -10.47 13.56
C PHE A 575 -21.95 -11.02 12.52
N TRP A 576 -22.14 -12.25 12.03
CA TRP A 576 -21.20 -12.85 11.08
C TRP A 576 -21.33 -12.30 9.65
N HIS A 577 -22.55 -11.98 9.22
CA HIS A 577 -22.85 -11.69 7.81
C HIS A 577 -23.25 -10.25 7.50
N ASP A 578 -23.91 -9.53 8.41
CA ASP A 578 -24.47 -8.20 8.13
C ASP A 578 -23.58 -7.06 8.67
N MET A 579 -22.82 -7.32 9.76
CA MET A 579 -21.93 -6.33 10.38
C MET A 579 -20.57 -6.20 9.71
N ASP A 580 -20.10 -4.96 9.54
CA ASP A 580 -18.71 -4.64 9.16
C ASP A 580 -17.72 -4.89 10.32
N LEU A 581 -16.42 -4.81 10.05
CA LEU A 581 -15.36 -5.05 11.06
C LEU A 581 -15.45 -4.09 12.26
N THR A 582 -15.88 -2.85 12.02
CA THR A 582 -15.97 -1.81 13.04
C THR A 582 -17.19 -2.02 13.93
N GLN A 583 -18.32 -2.38 13.32
CA GLN A 583 -19.54 -2.78 14.01
C GLN A 583 -19.34 -4.06 14.82
N LYS A 584 -18.58 -5.04 14.30
CA LYS A 584 -18.19 -6.25 15.04
C LYS A 584 -17.33 -5.91 16.26
N SER A 585 -16.33 -5.03 16.11
CA SER A 585 -15.49 -4.55 17.21
C SER A 585 -16.34 -3.90 18.29
N PHE A 586 -17.28 -3.02 17.92
CA PHE A 586 -18.21 -2.38 18.84
C PHE A 586 -19.10 -3.38 19.55
N TYR A 587 -19.67 -4.31 18.80
CA TYR A 587 -20.60 -5.30 19.33
C TYR A 587 -19.93 -6.23 20.35
N LEU A 588 -18.68 -6.64 20.10
CA LEU A 588 -17.91 -7.44 21.05
C LEU A 588 -17.50 -6.64 22.30
N ASP A 589 -17.29 -5.34 22.15
CA ASP A 589 -16.90 -4.48 23.27
C ASP A 589 -18.12 -4.07 24.12
N VAL A 590 -19.13 -3.44 23.54
CA VAL A 590 -20.27 -2.87 24.29
C VAL A 590 -21.40 -3.89 24.53
N ASN A 591 -21.44 -4.98 23.76
CA ASN A 591 -22.53 -5.97 23.78
C ASN A 591 -23.93 -5.34 23.89
N PRO A 592 -24.30 -4.51 22.91
CA PRO A 592 -25.46 -3.64 23.00
C PRO A 592 -26.83 -4.35 23.06
N HIS A 593 -26.83 -5.67 22.85
CA HIS A 593 -28.02 -6.50 22.87
C HIS A 593 -27.97 -7.57 23.96
N TRP A 594 -26.99 -7.49 24.87
CA TRP A 594 -26.89 -8.35 26.04
C TRP A 594 -26.73 -9.84 25.68
N HIS A 595 -26.17 -10.12 24.49
CA HIS A 595 -25.97 -11.45 23.95
C HIS A 595 -24.62 -11.54 23.18
N PRO A 596 -23.72 -12.49 23.49
CA PRO A 596 -23.81 -13.55 24.52
C PRO A 596 -23.62 -13.07 25.96
N ARG A 597 -24.14 -13.83 26.94
CA ARG A 597 -23.82 -13.65 28.38
C ARG A 597 -22.49 -14.28 28.73
N CYS A 598 -22.27 -15.49 28.22
CA CYS A 598 -20.99 -16.17 28.26
C CYS A 598 -20.66 -16.66 26.85
N LEU A 599 -19.43 -16.49 26.41
CA LEU A 599 -18.89 -17.06 25.19
C LEU A 599 -17.45 -17.49 25.46
N SER A 600 -17.17 -18.78 25.28
CA SER A 600 -15.86 -19.38 25.39
C SER A 600 -15.56 -20.04 24.06
N ILE A 601 -14.44 -19.67 23.46
CA ILE A 601 -13.89 -20.26 22.24
C ILE A 601 -12.56 -20.90 22.63
N GLN A 602 -12.53 -22.22 22.58
CA GLN A 602 -11.35 -23.02 22.83
C GLN A 602 -10.92 -23.71 21.54
N VAL A 603 -9.62 -23.71 21.24
CA VAL A 603 -9.11 -24.55 20.15
C VAL A 603 -8.86 -25.92 20.74
N VAL A 604 -9.53 -26.93 20.19
CA VAL A 604 -9.53 -28.32 20.70
C VAL A 604 -8.98 -29.26 19.62
N PRO A 605 -8.35 -30.39 20.00
CA PRO A 605 -7.98 -31.40 19.01
C PRO A 605 -9.26 -32.03 18.41
N ALA A 606 -9.17 -32.53 17.18
CA ALA A 606 -10.24 -33.35 16.62
C ALA A 606 -10.30 -34.71 17.35
N GLU A 607 -11.47 -35.36 17.35
CA GLU A 607 -11.61 -36.69 17.96
C GLU A 607 -10.85 -37.77 17.16
N LYS A 608 -10.70 -37.56 15.85
CA LYS A 608 -9.95 -38.39 14.91
C LYS A 608 -9.06 -37.53 14.03
N ASP A 609 -7.97 -38.10 13.52
CA ASP A 609 -7.07 -37.45 12.56
C ASP A 609 -6.58 -36.06 13.01
N THR A 610 -6.17 -35.97 14.28
CA THR A 610 -5.71 -34.72 14.89
C THR A 610 -4.49 -34.16 14.18
N THR A 611 -4.52 -32.86 13.91
CA THR A 611 -3.38 -32.14 13.33
C THR A 611 -2.50 -31.56 14.43
N HIS A 612 -1.23 -31.91 14.39
CA HIS A 612 -0.21 -31.45 15.34
C HIS A 612 0.66 -30.34 14.78
N THR A 613 0.80 -30.23 13.45
CA THR A 613 1.63 -29.20 12.81
C THR A 613 0.96 -28.68 11.55
N ILE A 614 0.93 -27.36 11.40
CA ILE A 614 0.54 -26.70 10.15
C ILE A 614 1.82 -26.25 9.46
N GLU A 615 2.05 -26.69 8.22
CA GLU A 615 3.22 -26.29 7.42
C GLU A 615 2.77 -25.53 6.18
N LEU A 616 3.38 -24.39 5.93
CA LEU A 616 3.21 -23.56 4.74
C LEU A 616 4.55 -23.45 4.01
N ASP A 617 4.63 -24.02 2.83
CA ASP A 617 5.79 -24.02 1.95
C ASP A 617 5.52 -23.04 0.79
N ILE A 618 6.31 -21.97 0.70
CA ILE A 618 6.25 -21.00 -0.40
C ILE A 618 7.58 -21.07 -1.14
N GLY A 619 7.55 -21.32 -2.44
CA GLY A 619 8.73 -21.36 -3.27
C GLY A 619 8.46 -20.75 -4.63
N TYR A 620 9.49 -20.20 -5.27
CA TYR A 620 9.39 -19.78 -6.66
C TYR A 620 10.61 -20.24 -7.45
N LYS A 621 10.40 -20.52 -8.74
CA LYS A 621 11.45 -20.86 -9.70
C LYS A 621 11.20 -20.16 -11.01
N THR A 622 12.28 -19.71 -11.63
CA THR A 622 12.27 -19.11 -12.97
C THR A 622 12.96 -20.06 -13.93
N TYR A 623 12.30 -20.38 -15.04
CA TYR A 623 12.84 -21.19 -16.13
C TYR A 623 13.05 -20.30 -17.36
N GLY A 624 14.26 -20.37 -17.92
CA GLY A 624 14.62 -19.73 -19.18
C GLY A 624 14.40 -20.64 -20.40
N PRO A 625 14.72 -20.14 -21.60
CA PRO A 625 14.65 -20.91 -22.85
C PRO A 625 15.58 -22.13 -22.86
N ASP A 626 16.75 -22.03 -22.20
CA ASP A 626 17.79 -23.06 -22.21
C ASP A 626 17.58 -24.17 -21.14
N ASP A 627 16.56 -24.04 -20.30
CA ASP A 627 16.27 -25.02 -19.25
C ASP A 627 15.52 -26.23 -19.82
N VAL A 628 16.23 -27.36 -19.95
CA VAL A 628 15.76 -28.61 -20.59
C VAL A 628 14.65 -29.31 -19.81
N GLU A 629 14.61 -29.18 -18.48
CA GLU A 629 13.58 -29.78 -17.62
C GLU A 629 12.80 -28.73 -16.83
N ARG A 630 11.54 -28.52 -17.23
CA ARG A 630 10.59 -27.68 -16.50
C ARG A 630 9.78 -28.53 -15.52
N HIS A 631 10.26 -28.64 -14.28
CA HIS A 631 9.51 -29.34 -13.23
C HIS A 631 8.26 -28.55 -12.84
N SER A 632 7.10 -29.01 -13.31
CA SER A 632 5.78 -28.52 -12.91
C SER A 632 4.94 -29.70 -12.44
N ASN A 633 4.13 -29.51 -11.40
CA ASN A 633 3.14 -30.51 -11.00
C ASN A 633 1.93 -30.54 -11.96
N PHE A 634 1.89 -29.63 -12.92
CA PHE A 634 0.87 -29.49 -13.95
C PHE A 634 1.26 -30.25 -15.22
N VAL A 635 0.37 -31.11 -15.71
CA VAL A 635 0.50 -31.71 -17.05
C VAL A 635 -0.18 -30.77 -18.04
N SER A 636 0.61 -30.06 -18.85
CA SER A 636 0.09 -29.08 -19.80
C SER A 636 -0.74 -29.71 -20.92
N THR A 637 -1.82 -29.05 -21.32
CA THR A 637 -2.63 -29.47 -22.48
C THR A 637 -2.07 -29.00 -23.82
N GLU A 638 -1.21 -27.96 -23.80
CA GLU A 638 -0.46 -27.46 -24.94
C GLU A 638 1.04 -27.40 -24.62
N GLU A 639 1.87 -27.91 -25.54
CA GLU A 639 3.33 -27.75 -25.47
C GLU A 639 3.70 -26.26 -25.57
N THR A 640 4.51 -25.80 -24.62
CA THR A 640 5.10 -24.45 -24.67
C THR A 640 6.30 -24.47 -25.61
N PRO A 641 6.42 -23.51 -26.55
CA PRO A 641 7.61 -23.40 -27.40
C PRO A 641 8.90 -23.23 -26.59
N ASP A 642 10.02 -23.69 -27.13
CA ASP A 642 11.34 -23.66 -26.47
C ASP A 642 11.79 -22.21 -26.13
N ASN A 643 11.37 -21.20 -26.90
CA ASN A 643 11.74 -19.80 -26.70
C ASN A 643 10.82 -19.04 -25.71
N THR A 644 10.53 -19.64 -24.56
CA THR A 644 9.65 -19.08 -23.53
C THR A 644 10.32 -18.98 -22.18
N THR A 645 9.93 -17.98 -21.39
CA THR A 645 10.36 -17.81 -19.99
C THR A 645 9.17 -18.05 -19.07
N SER A 646 9.37 -18.81 -18.00
CA SER A 646 8.31 -19.20 -17.06
C SER A 646 8.68 -18.84 -15.62
N LEU A 647 7.75 -18.24 -14.89
CA LEU A 647 7.80 -18.12 -13.43
C LEU A 647 6.81 -19.12 -12.85
N VAL A 648 7.28 -20.00 -11.97
CA VAL A 648 6.46 -20.95 -11.23
C VAL A 648 6.49 -20.56 -9.76
N LEU A 649 5.34 -20.21 -9.21
CA LEU A 649 5.11 -19.98 -7.79
C LEU A 649 4.37 -21.19 -7.21
N SER A 650 4.99 -21.86 -6.25
CA SER A 650 4.38 -22.98 -5.51
C SER A 650 4.04 -22.55 -4.10
N VAL A 651 2.80 -22.79 -3.68
CA VAL A 651 2.33 -22.58 -2.31
C VAL A 651 1.63 -23.84 -1.84
N ASP A 652 2.26 -24.56 -0.91
CA ASP A 652 1.73 -25.80 -0.35
C ASP A 652 1.41 -25.61 1.13
N LEU A 653 0.17 -25.91 1.52
CA LEU A 653 -0.31 -25.90 2.89
C LEU A 653 -0.61 -27.33 3.34
N GLN A 654 0.00 -27.76 4.44
CA GLN A 654 -0.13 -29.12 4.97
C GLN A 654 -0.57 -29.08 6.43
N TYR A 655 -1.56 -29.89 6.77
CA TYR A 655 -1.99 -30.18 8.13
C TYR A 655 -1.53 -31.60 8.46
N LYS A 656 -0.45 -31.70 9.23
CA LYS A 656 0.17 -32.99 9.58
C LYS A 656 -0.40 -33.55 10.87
N GLY A 657 -0.89 -34.77 10.79
CA GLY A 657 -1.43 -35.54 11.91
C GLY A 657 -0.82 -36.93 12.00
N ASP A 658 -1.22 -37.71 13.00
CA ASP A 658 -0.66 -39.05 13.23
C ASP A 658 -1.13 -40.09 12.19
N SER A 659 -2.41 -40.03 11.82
CA SER A 659 -3.09 -40.99 10.93
C SER A 659 -3.38 -40.46 9.52
N LYS A 660 -3.61 -39.14 9.38
CA LYS A 660 -4.00 -38.49 8.13
C LYS A 660 -3.28 -37.16 7.96
N ASN A 661 -2.62 -36.99 6.82
CA ASN A 661 -2.05 -35.71 6.40
C ASN A 661 -2.99 -35.05 5.38
N ARG A 662 -3.49 -33.85 5.71
CA ARG A 662 -4.33 -33.09 4.79
C ARG A 662 -3.46 -32.08 4.06
N THR A 663 -3.55 -32.01 2.74
CA THR A 663 -2.68 -31.18 1.91
C THR A 663 -3.50 -30.35 0.94
N ILE A 664 -3.09 -29.09 0.77
CA ILE A 664 -3.50 -28.19 -0.30
C ILE A 664 -2.23 -27.80 -1.03
N ARG A 665 -2.12 -28.13 -2.30
CA ARG A 665 -1.01 -27.75 -3.16
C ARG A 665 -1.52 -26.78 -4.19
N THR A 666 -0.83 -25.66 -4.34
CA THR A 666 -1.14 -24.68 -5.38
C THR A 666 0.09 -24.32 -6.15
N GLU A 667 -0.06 -24.24 -7.47
CA GLU A 667 0.99 -23.82 -8.37
C GLU A 667 0.42 -22.79 -9.33
N LEU A 668 1.05 -21.63 -9.40
CA LEU A 668 0.77 -20.59 -10.38
C LEU A 668 1.98 -20.48 -11.30
N GLN A 669 1.79 -20.82 -12.57
CA GLN A 669 2.79 -20.67 -13.61
C GLN A 669 2.39 -19.53 -14.54
N VAL A 670 3.26 -18.53 -14.67
CA VAL A 670 3.13 -17.46 -15.66
C VAL A 670 4.25 -17.62 -16.68
N THR A 671 3.88 -17.85 -17.93
CA THR A 671 4.83 -18.06 -19.03
C THR A 671 4.60 -17.03 -20.12
N HIS A 672 5.66 -16.58 -20.78
CA HIS A 672 5.54 -15.74 -21.95
C HIS A 672 6.63 -16.06 -22.97
N THR A 673 6.37 -15.65 -24.20
CA THR A 673 7.33 -15.66 -25.32
C THR A 673 8.30 -14.49 -25.22
N ARG A 674 9.49 -14.60 -25.85
CA ARG A 674 10.52 -13.54 -25.86
C ARG A 674 10.02 -12.21 -26.44
N ASP A 675 9.14 -12.25 -27.44
CA ASP A 675 8.55 -11.07 -28.10
C ASP A 675 7.42 -10.40 -27.26
N LEU A 676 6.96 -11.07 -26.20
CA LEU A 676 5.84 -10.72 -25.33
C LEU A 676 4.47 -10.75 -26.03
N LEU A 677 4.31 -11.51 -27.12
CA LEU A 677 3.03 -11.61 -27.84
C LEU A 677 2.12 -12.70 -27.29
N LYS A 678 2.68 -13.85 -26.90
CA LYS A 678 1.90 -14.95 -26.32
C LYS A 678 2.23 -15.14 -24.85
N HIS A 679 1.19 -15.17 -24.03
CA HIS A 679 1.25 -15.33 -22.58
C HIS A 679 0.40 -16.51 -22.15
N TRP A 680 0.85 -17.22 -21.13
CA TRP A 680 0.09 -18.28 -20.48
C TRP A 680 0.02 -18.02 -18.99
N VAL A 681 -1.16 -18.23 -18.41
CA VAL A 681 -1.34 -18.29 -16.97
C VAL A 681 -1.98 -19.63 -16.64
N ARG A 682 -1.23 -20.46 -15.94
CA ARG A 682 -1.63 -21.80 -15.53
C ARG A 682 -1.76 -21.85 -14.02
N PHE A 683 -2.89 -22.35 -13.56
CA PHE A 683 -3.16 -22.50 -12.15
C PHE A 683 -3.55 -23.94 -11.85
N TYR A 684 -2.81 -24.53 -10.93
CA TYR A 684 -3.06 -25.86 -10.40
C TYR A 684 -3.45 -25.75 -8.94
N TYR A 685 -4.49 -26.48 -8.57
CA TYR A 685 -4.93 -26.66 -7.20
C TYR A 685 -5.21 -28.13 -6.97
N ASP A 686 -4.58 -28.73 -5.97
CA ASP A 686 -4.84 -30.09 -5.54
C ASP A 686 -5.07 -30.11 -4.02
N ARG A 687 -6.26 -30.52 -3.61
CA ARG A 687 -6.60 -30.71 -2.21
C ARG A 687 -6.93 -32.17 -1.94
N SER A 688 -6.24 -32.75 -0.97
CA SER A 688 -6.59 -34.08 -0.46
C SER A 688 -7.99 -34.08 0.18
N PRO A 689 -8.62 -35.24 0.40
CA PRO A 689 -9.85 -35.32 1.20
C PRO A 689 -9.64 -34.74 2.60
N PHE A 690 -10.48 -33.79 3.02
CA PHE A 690 -10.41 -33.23 4.39
C PHE A 690 -11.41 -33.93 5.30
N ASP A 691 -12.63 -34.18 4.81
CA ASP A 691 -13.72 -34.81 5.54
C ASP A 691 -13.83 -36.32 5.26
N GLU A 692 -14.50 -37.10 6.13
CA GLU A 692 -14.74 -38.55 5.95
C GLU A 692 -15.65 -38.85 4.74
N GLY A 693 -16.51 -37.90 4.34
CA GLY A 693 -17.39 -38.04 3.17
C GLY A 693 -16.69 -37.82 1.82
N GLU A 694 -15.40 -37.47 1.82
CA GLU A 694 -14.59 -37.27 0.62
C GLU A 694 -13.65 -38.46 0.44
N SER A 695 -13.72 -39.15 -0.71
CA SER A 695 -12.82 -40.29 -1.00
C SER A 695 -11.65 -39.91 -1.91
N ASN A 696 -11.85 -38.94 -2.80
CA ASN A 696 -10.89 -38.56 -3.84
C ASN A 696 -10.38 -37.14 -3.63
N HIS A 697 -9.17 -36.87 -4.08
CA HIS A 697 -8.63 -35.51 -4.18
C HIS A 697 -9.57 -34.62 -5.01
N LYS A 698 -9.65 -33.34 -4.65
CA LYS A 698 -10.31 -32.32 -5.46
C LYS A 698 -9.25 -31.50 -6.17
N LYS A 699 -9.17 -31.66 -7.49
CA LYS A 699 -8.24 -30.94 -8.35
C LYS A 699 -8.95 -29.88 -9.18
N ILE A 700 -8.30 -28.74 -9.36
CA ILE A 700 -8.69 -27.69 -10.31
C ILE A 700 -7.45 -27.37 -11.14
N CYS A 701 -7.61 -27.45 -12.46
CA CYS A 701 -6.60 -27.16 -13.44
C CYS A 701 -7.15 -26.08 -14.38
N LEU A 702 -6.50 -24.91 -14.38
CA LEU A 702 -6.80 -23.83 -15.28
C LEU A 702 -5.58 -23.61 -16.18
N ASP A 703 -5.73 -23.81 -17.48
CA ASP A 703 -4.72 -23.52 -18.50
C ASP A 703 -5.24 -22.36 -19.35
N THR A 704 -4.66 -21.17 -19.20
CA THR A 704 -5.04 -20.02 -20.02
C THR A 704 -3.89 -19.62 -20.95
N ALA A 705 -4.25 -19.21 -22.16
CA ALA A 705 -3.33 -18.66 -23.14
C ALA A 705 -3.96 -17.41 -23.74
N VAL A 706 -3.20 -16.33 -23.86
CA VAL A 706 -3.61 -15.11 -24.54
C VAL A 706 -2.57 -14.76 -25.59
N THR A 707 -3.03 -14.53 -26.81
CA THR A 707 -2.19 -14.16 -27.95
C THR A 707 -2.55 -12.74 -28.38
N PHE A 708 -1.57 -11.85 -28.26
CA PHE A 708 -1.63 -10.48 -28.71
C PHE A 708 -1.13 -10.38 -30.16
N PRO A 709 -1.68 -9.44 -30.96
CA PRO A 709 -1.28 -9.26 -32.35
C PRO A 709 0.14 -8.70 -32.45
N GLU A 710 0.84 -9.04 -33.54
CA GLU A 710 2.19 -8.56 -33.83
C GLU A 710 2.29 -7.03 -33.90
N LYS A 711 3.50 -6.54 -33.60
CA LYS A 711 3.82 -5.12 -33.48
C LYS A 711 3.91 -4.46 -34.86
N LYS A 712 2.95 -3.58 -35.21
CA LYS A 712 2.92 -2.86 -36.49
C LYS A 712 3.61 -1.49 -36.47
N TRP A 713 4.69 -1.32 -35.69
CA TRP A 713 5.41 -0.03 -35.61
C TRP A 713 6.01 0.44 -36.95
N GLN A 714 6.20 -0.48 -37.92
CA GLN A 714 6.54 -0.15 -39.32
C GLN A 714 5.51 0.75 -40.01
N LYS A 715 4.24 0.73 -39.58
CA LYS A 715 3.14 1.58 -40.11
C LYS A 715 2.83 2.80 -39.23
N SER A 716 3.71 3.17 -38.29
CA SER A 716 3.48 4.28 -37.35
C SER A 716 3.27 5.65 -38.00
N ASP A 717 3.55 5.78 -39.30
CA ASP A 717 3.25 7.00 -40.06
C ASP A 717 1.73 7.17 -40.31
N ASP A 718 0.98 6.05 -40.40
CA ASP A 718 -0.49 6.01 -40.43
C ASP A 718 -1.05 5.67 -39.04
N LEU A 719 -1.05 6.69 -38.17
CA LEU A 719 -1.62 6.57 -36.83
C LEU A 719 -3.12 6.24 -36.86
N ALA A 720 -3.87 6.68 -37.87
CA ALA A 720 -5.33 6.49 -37.93
C ALA A 720 -5.69 5.00 -37.98
N ALA A 721 -5.00 4.24 -38.82
CA ALA A 721 -5.26 2.82 -39.02
C ALA A 721 -4.45 1.88 -38.12
N PHE A 722 -3.69 2.40 -37.14
CA PHE A 722 -2.67 1.63 -36.42
C PHE A 722 -3.21 0.36 -35.74
N TYR A 723 -4.32 0.48 -35.02
CA TYR A 723 -5.02 -0.65 -34.37
C TYR A 723 -6.24 -1.14 -35.14
N ARG A 724 -6.41 -0.73 -36.39
CA ARG A 724 -7.55 -1.13 -37.21
C ARG A 724 -7.57 -2.66 -37.36
N GLY A 725 -8.69 -3.27 -36.94
CA GLY A 725 -8.89 -4.72 -37.02
C GLY A 725 -7.97 -5.53 -36.12
N SER A 726 -7.39 -4.93 -35.08
CA SER A 726 -6.65 -5.66 -34.06
C SER A 726 -7.60 -6.57 -33.27
N THR A 727 -7.15 -7.79 -33.02
CA THR A 727 -7.90 -8.78 -32.24
C THR A 727 -6.97 -9.43 -31.22
N VAL A 728 -7.51 -9.80 -30.07
CA VAL A 728 -6.80 -10.61 -29.07
C VAL A 728 -7.53 -11.93 -28.93
N GLU A 729 -6.79 -13.02 -29.10
CA GLU A 729 -7.31 -14.37 -28.93
C GLU A 729 -6.98 -14.84 -27.52
N ALA A 730 -7.98 -15.28 -26.79
CA ALA A 730 -7.86 -15.80 -25.43
C ALA A 730 -8.47 -17.19 -25.38
N LYS A 731 -7.70 -18.17 -24.91
CA LYS A 731 -8.16 -19.53 -24.67
C LYS A 731 -8.04 -19.83 -23.18
N ALA A 732 -9.06 -20.45 -22.59
CA ALA A 732 -8.99 -20.94 -21.23
C ALA A 732 -9.61 -22.33 -21.13
N ASN A 733 -8.84 -23.29 -20.60
CA ASN A 733 -9.31 -24.63 -20.29
C ASN A 733 -9.41 -24.76 -18.77
N LEU A 734 -10.62 -24.89 -18.24
CA LEU A 734 -10.88 -25.16 -16.84
C LEU A 734 -11.33 -26.61 -16.67
N ALA A 735 -10.51 -27.44 -16.04
CA ALA A 735 -10.86 -28.80 -15.65
C ALA A 735 -10.93 -28.92 -14.12
N TYR A 736 -11.96 -29.59 -13.61
CA TYR A 736 -12.10 -29.83 -12.16
C TYR A 736 -12.78 -31.16 -11.86
N GLY A 737 -12.38 -31.79 -10.75
CA GLY A 737 -12.91 -33.08 -10.33
C GLY A 737 -11.89 -33.92 -9.56
N ALA A 738 -11.98 -35.24 -9.69
CA ALA A 738 -11.00 -36.18 -9.11
C ALA A 738 -9.66 -36.14 -9.87
N ASP A 739 -9.73 -35.90 -11.17
CA ASP A 739 -8.57 -35.70 -12.02
C ASP A 739 -8.83 -34.62 -13.07
N CYS A 740 -7.76 -33.96 -13.52
CA CYS A 740 -7.84 -32.91 -14.53
C CYS A 740 -8.06 -33.46 -15.95
N SER A 741 -7.93 -34.78 -16.15
CA SER A 741 -8.17 -35.44 -17.43
C SER A 741 -9.60 -36.02 -17.57
N GLN A 742 -10.19 -36.53 -16.48
CA GLN A 742 -11.46 -37.26 -16.48
C GLN A 742 -12.62 -36.51 -15.79
N GLY A 743 -12.38 -35.31 -15.26
CA GLY A 743 -13.37 -34.48 -14.56
C GLY A 743 -14.28 -33.66 -15.48
N SER A 744 -15.02 -32.72 -14.86
CA SER A 744 -15.75 -31.69 -15.61
C SER A 744 -14.75 -30.79 -16.33
N LYS A 745 -14.98 -30.52 -17.61
CA LYS A 745 -14.10 -29.69 -18.44
C LYS A 745 -14.91 -28.57 -19.07
N ILE A 746 -14.40 -27.36 -19.01
CA ILE A 746 -14.97 -26.19 -19.68
C ILE A 746 -13.85 -25.55 -20.50
N VAL A 747 -14.11 -25.36 -21.78
CA VAL A 747 -13.21 -24.74 -22.73
C VAL A 747 -13.82 -23.42 -23.17
N PHE A 748 -13.04 -22.36 -23.03
CA PHE A 748 -13.39 -21.01 -23.42
C PHE A 748 -12.50 -20.61 -24.59
N HIS A 749 -13.12 -20.25 -25.71
CA HIS A 749 -12.48 -19.67 -26.88
C HIS A 749 -13.00 -18.25 -27.06
N GLY A 750 -12.26 -17.29 -26.51
CA GLY A 750 -12.58 -15.87 -26.56
C GLY A 750 -11.81 -15.15 -27.65
N LYS A 751 -12.49 -14.27 -28.39
CA LYS A 751 -11.90 -13.30 -29.30
C LYS A 751 -12.36 -11.90 -28.92
N TYR A 752 -11.41 -11.06 -28.54
CA TYR A 752 -11.65 -9.66 -28.25
C TYR A 752 -11.42 -8.81 -29.49
N GLU A 753 -12.37 -7.91 -29.76
CA GLU A 753 -12.39 -6.99 -30.89
C GLU A 753 -12.78 -5.58 -30.40
N HIS A 754 -12.65 -4.58 -31.27
CA HIS A 754 -13.21 -3.25 -31.00
C HIS A 754 -14.71 -3.31 -30.76
N THR A 755 -15.21 -2.43 -29.88
CA THR A 755 -16.66 -2.23 -29.77
C THR A 755 -17.20 -1.72 -31.10
N ASP A 756 -18.48 -1.96 -31.38
CA ASP A 756 -19.06 -1.53 -32.66
C ASP A 756 -18.94 0.01 -32.84
N ALA A 757 -19.00 0.76 -31.73
CA ALA A 757 -18.81 2.22 -31.71
C ALA A 757 -17.36 2.64 -31.97
N ASP A 758 -16.38 1.99 -31.32
CA ASP A 758 -14.96 2.30 -31.52
C ASP A 758 -14.51 1.93 -32.95
N ALA A 759 -14.96 0.78 -33.46
CA ALA A 759 -14.68 0.35 -34.82
C ALA A 759 -15.24 1.33 -35.86
N GLU A 760 -16.49 1.78 -35.68
CA GLU A 760 -17.10 2.80 -36.53
C GLU A 760 -16.32 4.13 -36.47
N GLU A 761 -15.92 4.58 -35.28
CA GLU A 761 -15.16 5.82 -35.12
C GLU A 761 -13.76 5.74 -35.75
N ILE A 762 -13.05 4.61 -35.60
CA ILE A 762 -11.76 4.37 -36.27
C ILE A 762 -11.94 4.40 -37.80
N GLU A 763 -12.97 3.74 -38.33
CA GLU A 763 -13.27 3.77 -39.77
C GLU A 763 -13.62 5.19 -40.26
N ASP A 764 -14.39 5.95 -39.49
CA ASP A 764 -14.72 7.35 -39.81
C ASP A 764 -13.46 8.25 -39.83
N ILE A 765 -12.48 7.99 -38.96
CA ILE A 765 -11.18 8.68 -38.95
C ILE A 765 -10.35 8.29 -40.18
N VAL A 766 -10.19 6.99 -40.43
CA VAL A 766 -9.40 6.47 -41.55
C VAL A 766 -9.96 6.90 -42.90
N SER A 767 -11.30 6.91 -43.04
CA SER A 767 -11.98 7.33 -44.28
C SER A 767 -12.21 8.86 -44.37
N VAL A 768 -11.72 9.64 -43.40
CA VAL A 768 -11.85 11.11 -43.36
C VAL A 768 -13.31 11.58 -43.49
N LYS A 769 -14.25 10.83 -42.92
CA LYS A 769 -15.66 11.23 -42.88
C LYS A 769 -15.88 12.42 -41.95
N PRO A 770 -16.87 13.30 -42.23
CA PRO A 770 -17.22 14.41 -41.36
C PRO A 770 -17.83 13.91 -40.05
N GLN A 771 -17.62 14.65 -38.97
CA GLN A 771 -18.15 14.31 -37.65
C GLN A 771 -19.67 14.12 -37.69
N SER A 772 -20.16 13.04 -37.08
CA SER A 772 -21.59 12.79 -36.96
C SER A 772 -22.30 13.96 -36.28
N LYS A 773 -23.41 14.42 -36.85
CA LYS A 773 -24.28 15.46 -36.25
C LYS A 773 -25.05 14.95 -35.03
N ASN A 774 -24.96 13.66 -34.70
CA ASN A 774 -25.61 13.08 -33.53
C ASN A 774 -24.92 13.58 -32.25
N ARG A 775 -25.59 14.47 -31.50
CA ARG A 775 -25.08 15.05 -30.25
C ARG A 775 -24.86 14.01 -29.14
N PHE A 776 -25.42 12.81 -29.28
CA PHE A 776 -25.26 11.72 -28.32
C PHE A 776 -24.09 10.77 -28.64
N LYS A 777 -23.47 10.85 -29.84
CA LYS A 777 -22.27 10.06 -30.17
C LYS A 777 -21.05 10.73 -29.54
N GLN A 778 -20.44 10.09 -28.53
CA GLN A 778 -19.19 10.56 -27.94
C GLN A 778 -18.05 10.30 -28.93
N ASN A 779 -17.49 11.35 -29.55
CA ASN A 779 -16.40 11.22 -30.52
C ASN A 779 -15.04 11.41 -29.83
N VAL A 780 -14.69 10.48 -28.93
CA VAL A 780 -13.50 10.60 -28.08
C VAL A 780 -12.23 10.36 -28.90
N LEU A 781 -12.20 9.30 -29.73
CA LEU A 781 -11.03 8.96 -30.53
C LEU A 781 -10.75 10.04 -31.57
N ARG A 782 -11.78 10.58 -32.23
CA ARG A 782 -11.63 11.65 -33.23
C ARG A 782 -11.05 12.91 -32.61
N ARG A 783 -11.53 13.31 -31.42
CA ARG A 783 -11.02 14.48 -30.71
C ARG A 783 -9.54 14.34 -30.35
N LEU A 784 -9.12 13.14 -29.94
CA LEU A 784 -7.71 12.84 -29.65
C LEU A 784 -6.88 12.86 -30.93
N TYR A 785 -7.38 12.26 -32.00
CA TYR A 785 -6.71 12.19 -33.31
C TYR A 785 -6.53 13.58 -33.95
N ASP A 786 -7.57 14.41 -33.98
CA ASP A 786 -7.49 15.76 -34.56
C ASP A 786 -6.47 16.63 -33.80
N LYS A 787 -6.42 16.50 -32.45
CA LYS A 787 -5.39 17.15 -31.63
C LYS A 787 -4.00 16.59 -31.90
N CYS A 788 -3.88 15.27 -32.06
CA CYS A 788 -2.63 14.62 -32.44
C CYS A 788 -2.09 15.22 -33.75
N LEU A 789 -2.92 15.34 -34.80
CA LEU A 789 -2.55 15.95 -36.07
C LEU A 789 -2.16 17.43 -35.93
N PHE A 790 -2.93 18.20 -35.15
CA PHE A 790 -2.67 19.63 -34.90
C PHE A 790 -1.28 19.89 -34.31
N TYR A 791 -0.81 19.05 -33.38
CA TYR A 791 0.54 19.16 -32.81
C TYR A 791 1.62 18.49 -33.68
N LYS A 792 1.27 17.44 -34.43
CA LYS A 792 2.18 16.82 -35.42
C LYS A 792 2.60 17.81 -36.50
N GLN A 793 1.67 18.63 -36.98
CA GLN A 793 1.94 19.74 -37.91
C GLN A 793 2.87 20.83 -37.34
N ARG A 794 3.04 20.89 -36.01
CA ARG A 794 3.94 21.82 -35.31
C ARG A 794 5.29 21.20 -34.93
N GLY A 795 5.61 20.02 -35.46
CA GLY A 795 6.92 19.39 -35.29
C GLY A 795 7.05 18.42 -34.11
N VAL A 796 5.95 18.03 -33.44
CA VAL A 796 5.96 17.00 -32.38
C VAL A 796 5.36 15.69 -32.93
N PRO A 797 6.18 14.72 -33.39
CA PRO A 797 5.71 13.61 -34.21
C PRO A 797 4.73 12.68 -33.50
N LEU A 798 4.93 12.41 -32.20
CA LEU A 798 4.15 11.49 -31.38
C LEU A 798 3.77 12.14 -30.04
N ASN A 799 3.10 13.29 -30.11
CA ASN A 799 2.69 14.05 -28.93
C ASN A 799 1.74 13.25 -28.00
N ASN A 800 1.54 13.74 -26.77
CA ASN A 800 0.68 13.11 -25.77
C ASN A 800 -0.76 12.80 -26.26
N PHE A 801 -1.32 13.58 -27.20
CA PHE A 801 -2.64 13.25 -27.78
C PHE A 801 -2.56 12.08 -28.76
N CYS A 802 -1.46 11.93 -29.50
CA CYS A 802 -1.21 10.74 -30.32
C CYS A 802 -1.06 9.49 -29.45
N ILE A 803 -0.31 9.58 -28.35
CA ILE A 803 -0.18 8.48 -27.38
C ILE A 803 -1.53 8.13 -26.76
N LYS A 804 -2.31 9.13 -26.32
CA LYS A 804 -3.67 8.89 -25.81
C LYS A 804 -4.61 8.31 -26.87
N TYR A 805 -4.51 8.76 -28.12
CA TYR A 805 -5.27 8.18 -29.22
C TYR A 805 -4.90 6.71 -29.43
N LEU A 806 -3.61 6.39 -29.54
CA LEU A 806 -3.13 5.00 -29.67
C LEU A 806 -3.58 4.16 -28.47
N TYR A 807 -3.47 4.70 -27.25
CA TYR A 807 -3.89 4.03 -26.03
C TYR A 807 -5.39 3.71 -26.03
N GLN A 808 -6.24 4.69 -26.37
CA GLN A 808 -7.70 4.49 -26.38
C GLN A 808 -8.17 3.68 -27.59
N SER A 809 -7.54 3.81 -28.76
CA SER A 809 -7.87 3.02 -29.96
C SER A 809 -7.32 1.59 -29.90
N SER A 810 -6.42 1.27 -28.98
CA SER A 810 -5.96 -0.11 -28.71
C SER A 810 -6.96 -0.96 -27.91
N ARG A 811 -8.04 -0.33 -27.43
CA ARG A 811 -9.06 -0.93 -26.57
C ARG A 811 -9.91 -1.95 -27.35
N LEU A 812 -10.03 -3.16 -26.82
CA LEU A 812 -10.83 -4.24 -27.41
C LEU A 812 -11.95 -4.65 -26.46
N GLY A 813 -13.05 -3.89 -26.47
CA GLY A 813 -14.17 -4.07 -25.53
C GLY A 813 -15.25 -5.06 -25.97
N LYS A 814 -15.20 -5.63 -27.17
CA LYS A 814 -16.19 -6.62 -27.64
C LYS A 814 -15.64 -8.04 -27.49
N LEU A 815 -16.22 -8.83 -26.60
CA LEU A 815 -15.88 -10.23 -26.40
C LEU A 815 -16.86 -11.12 -27.18
N ASN A 816 -16.34 -11.89 -28.13
CA ASN A 816 -17.01 -13.04 -28.72
C ASN A 816 -16.43 -14.29 -28.07
N LEU A 817 -17.23 -15.09 -27.38
CA LEU A 817 -16.80 -16.18 -26.53
C LEU A 817 -17.57 -17.45 -26.86
N ASP A 818 -16.87 -18.45 -27.38
CA ASP A 818 -17.39 -19.80 -27.52
C ASP A 818 -17.06 -20.60 -26.26
N VAL A 819 -18.07 -21.23 -25.66
CA VAL A 819 -17.96 -22.01 -24.43
C VAL A 819 -18.42 -23.43 -24.72
N GLU A 820 -17.49 -24.37 -24.63
CA GLU A 820 -17.77 -25.81 -24.71
C GLU A 820 -17.64 -26.39 -23.31
N TYR A 821 -18.64 -27.14 -22.85
CA TYR A 821 -18.57 -27.81 -21.55
C TYR A 821 -18.87 -29.30 -21.68
N HIS A 822 -18.13 -30.10 -20.90
CA HIS A 822 -18.26 -31.54 -20.86
C HIS A 822 -18.37 -32.06 -19.43
N ASN A 823 -19.26 -33.02 -19.23
CA ASN A 823 -19.55 -33.64 -17.93
C ASN A 823 -19.72 -32.60 -16.79
N LEU A 824 -20.44 -31.50 -17.07
CA LEU A 824 -20.53 -30.35 -16.19
C LEU A 824 -21.24 -30.70 -14.88
N THR A 825 -20.51 -30.61 -13.78
CA THR A 825 -21.05 -30.72 -12.42
C THR A 825 -21.08 -29.34 -11.76
N GLN A 826 -21.93 -29.13 -10.75
CA GLN A 826 -22.08 -27.82 -10.11
C GLN A 826 -20.77 -27.30 -9.48
N LEU A 827 -20.11 -26.34 -10.14
CA LEU A 827 -18.82 -25.75 -9.78
C LEU A 827 -18.80 -25.12 -8.37
N HIS A 828 -19.94 -24.58 -7.91
CA HIS A 828 -20.08 -23.91 -6.60
C HIS A 828 -19.83 -24.83 -5.39
N ARG A 829 -19.76 -26.15 -5.60
CA ARG A 829 -19.43 -27.15 -4.57
C ARG A 829 -17.91 -27.37 -4.38
N TYR A 830 -17.09 -26.86 -5.29
CA TYR A 830 -15.63 -27.08 -5.34
C TYR A 830 -14.80 -25.86 -4.94
N LEU A 831 -15.35 -24.66 -5.03
CA LEU A 831 -14.73 -23.44 -4.50
C LEU A 831 -15.15 -23.26 -3.05
N PRO A 832 -14.23 -22.94 -2.11
CA PRO A 832 -14.61 -22.56 -0.77
C PRO A 832 -15.46 -21.30 -0.86
N SER A 833 -16.78 -21.46 -0.75
CA SER A 833 -17.75 -20.38 -0.64
C SER A 833 -17.66 -19.77 0.75
N GLY A 834 -16.49 -19.20 1.05
CA GLY A 834 -16.17 -18.45 2.26
C GLY A 834 -16.15 -16.96 1.95
N THR A 835 -17.24 -16.29 2.30
CA THR A 835 -17.24 -14.91 2.84
C THR A 835 -16.81 -13.73 1.95
N SER A 836 -17.26 -13.62 0.70
CA SER A 836 -17.37 -12.28 0.04
C SER A 836 -18.38 -12.17 -1.11
N TYR A 837 -18.75 -13.25 -1.81
CA TYR A 837 -19.66 -13.17 -2.96
C TYR A 837 -21.12 -13.45 -2.62
N ARG A 838 -21.70 -12.66 -1.71
CA ARG A 838 -23.16 -12.55 -1.55
C ARG A 838 -23.60 -11.10 -1.78
N HIS A 839 -23.48 -10.65 -3.02
CA HIS A 839 -24.24 -9.48 -3.46
C HIS A 839 -25.42 -9.92 -4.33
N ASN A 840 -26.60 -9.45 -3.91
CA ASN A 840 -27.93 -9.57 -4.51
C ASN A 840 -28.27 -10.89 -5.25
N LYS A 841 -29.06 -11.75 -4.60
CA LYS A 841 -29.86 -12.81 -5.25
C LYS A 841 -30.77 -12.31 -6.40
N LYS A 842 -30.85 -10.99 -6.64
CA LYS A 842 -31.64 -10.39 -7.71
C LYS A 842 -30.97 -10.42 -9.10
N HIS A 843 -29.63 -10.45 -9.18
CA HIS A 843 -28.93 -10.42 -10.48
C HIS A 843 -27.72 -11.39 -10.49
N PRO A 844 -27.77 -12.49 -11.26
CA PRO A 844 -26.65 -13.42 -11.42
C PRO A 844 -25.45 -12.70 -12.07
N GLY A 845 -24.22 -13.11 -11.72
CA GLY A 845 -23.00 -12.55 -12.32
C GLY A 845 -22.73 -13.09 -13.72
N PHE A 846 -21.75 -12.51 -14.43
CA PHE A 846 -21.38 -12.88 -15.81
C PHE A 846 -21.37 -14.39 -16.12
N PHE A 847 -20.55 -15.17 -15.40
CA PHE A 847 -20.48 -16.63 -15.62
C PHE A 847 -21.74 -17.35 -15.17
N ASP A 848 -22.40 -16.92 -14.09
CA ASP A 848 -23.67 -17.51 -13.64
C ASP A 848 -24.77 -17.34 -14.70
N THR A 849 -24.81 -16.19 -15.38
CA THR A 849 -25.74 -15.93 -16.49
C THR A 849 -25.42 -16.80 -17.72
N ILE A 850 -24.14 -17.02 -18.04
CA ILE A 850 -23.76 -17.93 -19.13
C ILE A 850 -24.23 -19.36 -18.79
N PHE A 851 -23.82 -19.87 -17.63
CA PHE A 851 -24.12 -21.25 -17.22
C PHE A 851 -25.60 -21.46 -16.82
N SER A 852 -26.41 -20.41 -16.63
CA SER A 852 -27.86 -20.61 -16.48
C SER A 852 -28.54 -21.13 -17.77
N HIS A 853 -27.85 -21.05 -18.91
CA HIS A 853 -28.32 -21.56 -20.20
C HIS A 853 -27.69 -22.90 -20.59
N SER A 854 -26.82 -23.48 -19.74
CA SER A 854 -26.29 -24.83 -19.98
C SER A 854 -27.43 -25.86 -19.85
N ARG A 855 -27.68 -26.65 -20.89
CA ARG A 855 -28.62 -27.78 -20.88
C ARG A 855 -27.84 -29.08 -20.79
N GLY A 856 -28.17 -29.92 -19.80
CA GLY A 856 -27.52 -31.22 -19.62
C GLY A 856 -26.08 -31.13 -19.09
N THR A 857 -25.32 -32.22 -19.25
CA THR A 857 -23.92 -32.33 -18.83
C THR A 857 -22.93 -31.85 -19.88
N ASP A 858 -23.34 -31.80 -21.15
CA ASP A 858 -22.50 -31.47 -22.30
C ASP A 858 -23.23 -30.48 -23.21
N GLY A 859 -22.51 -29.55 -23.82
CA GLY A 859 -23.07 -28.61 -24.78
C GLY A 859 -22.18 -27.41 -25.07
N ASP A 860 -22.66 -26.61 -26.03
CA ASP A 860 -21.93 -25.46 -26.57
C ASP A 860 -22.79 -24.19 -26.45
N LEU A 861 -22.14 -23.08 -26.09
CA LEU A 861 -22.75 -21.75 -25.99
C LEU A 861 -21.89 -20.74 -26.74
N HIS A 862 -22.52 -19.88 -27.53
CA HIS A 862 -21.87 -18.71 -28.11
C HIS A 862 -22.32 -17.45 -27.36
N VAL A 863 -21.37 -16.66 -26.89
CA VAL A 863 -21.62 -15.53 -26.01
C VAL A 863 -21.00 -14.27 -26.59
N VAL A 864 -21.80 -13.22 -26.76
CA VAL A 864 -21.31 -11.90 -27.17
C VAL A 864 -21.53 -10.92 -26.03
N SER A 865 -20.47 -10.24 -25.59
CA SER A 865 -20.50 -9.28 -24.50
C SER A 865 -19.76 -7.99 -24.85
N GLN A 866 -20.35 -6.85 -24.46
CA GLN A 866 -19.67 -5.55 -24.48
C GLN A 866 -19.06 -5.30 -23.10
N VAL A 867 -17.75 -5.52 -22.97
CA VAL A 867 -17.01 -5.40 -21.72
C VAL A 867 -16.96 -3.92 -21.31
N PRO A 868 -17.44 -3.57 -20.11
CA PRO A 868 -17.44 -2.18 -19.65
C PRO A 868 -16.00 -1.70 -19.40
N SER A 869 -15.74 -0.42 -19.65
CA SER A 869 -14.44 0.18 -19.32
C SER A 869 -14.22 0.21 -17.81
N SER A 870 -12.99 -0.04 -17.36
CA SER A 870 -12.59 -0.07 -15.95
C SER A 870 -12.86 1.22 -15.16
N GLU A 871 -13.14 2.34 -15.83
CA GLU A 871 -13.39 3.65 -15.21
C GLU A 871 -14.84 3.84 -14.70
N GLU A 872 -15.78 2.91 -14.98
CA GLU A 872 -17.18 3.04 -14.55
C GLU A 872 -17.44 2.47 -13.15
N SER A 873 -18.15 3.23 -12.29
CA SER A 873 -18.43 2.85 -10.90
C SER A 873 -19.42 1.69 -10.72
N HIS A 874 -20.08 1.25 -11.81
CA HIS A 874 -21.02 0.12 -11.83
C HIS A 874 -20.80 -0.72 -13.10
N LEU A 875 -19.87 -1.68 -13.04
CA LEU A 875 -19.54 -2.55 -14.17
C LEU A 875 -20.70 -3.53 -14.45
N SER A 876 -21.60 -3.15 -15.35
CA SER A 876 -22.64 -4.02 -15.87
C SER A 876 -22.49 -4.13 -17.39
N THR A 877 -22.61 -5.34 -17.93
CA THR A 877 -22.48 -5.59 -19.37
C THR A 877 -23.83 -5.99 -19.98
N HIS A 878 -23.98 -5.74 -21.27
CA HIS A 878 -24.98 -6.39 -22.09
C HIS A 878 -24.40 -7.70 -22.64
N LEU A 879 -25.08 -8.81 -22.33
CA LEU A 879 -24.67 -10.16 -22.66
C LEU A 879 -25.73 -10.79 -23.58
N VAL A 880 -25.30 -11.33 -24.71
CA VAL A 880 -26.13 -12.14 -25.59
C VAL A 880 -25.61 -13.57 -25.54
N VAL A 881 -26.47 -14.51 -25.16
CA VAL A 881 -26.14 -15.94 -25.12
C VAL A 881 -26.95 -16.66 -26.18
N THR A 882 -26.28 -17.33 -27.10
CA THR A 882 -26.87 -18.18 -28.14
C THR A 882 -26.57 -19.63 -27.80
N THR A 883 -27.60 -20.44 -27.64
CA THR A 883 -27.47 -21.89 -27.40
C THR A 883 -27.28 -22.66 -28.71
N ALA A 884 -26.78 -23.90 -28.64
CA ALA A 884 -26.56 -24.75 -29.82
C ALA A 884 -27.81 -24.98 -30.69
N ASP A 885 -29.02 -24.88 -30.14
CA ASP A 885 -30.31 -24.95 -30.86
C ASP A 885 -30.71 -23.62 -31.53
N GLY A 886 -29.84 -22.60 -31.50
CA GLY A 886 -30.03 -21.30 -32.14
C GLY A 886 -30.92 -20.33 -31.37
N GLN A 887 -31.28 -20.62 -30.12
CA GLN A 887 -32.05 -19.69 -29.30
C GLN A 887 -31.14 -18.57 -28.76
N VAL A 888 -31.56 -17.32 -28.96
CA VAL A 888 -30.81 -16.13 -28.57
C VAL A 888 -31.45 -15.48 -27.35
N PHE A 889 -30.66 -15.28 -26.29
CA PHE A 889 -31.09 -14.67 -25.03
C PHE A 889 -30.34 -13.36 -24.78
N HIS A 890 -31.09 -12.27 -24.62
CA HIS A 890 -30.53 -10.95 -24.32
C HIS A 890 -30.62 -10.66 -22.82
N HIS A 891 -29.48 -10.35 -22.21
CA HIS A 891 -29.39 -9.98 -20.80
C HIS A 891 -28.78 -8.58 -20.67
N HIS A 892 -29.58 -7.64 -20.17
CA HIS A 892 -29.15 -6.28 -19.90
C HIS A 892 -28.70 -6.13 -18.45
N HIS A 893 -27.70 -5.28 -18.19
CA HIS A 893 -27.20 -4.97 -16.85
C HIS A 893 -26.67 -6.18 -16.07
N VAL A 894 -26.00 -7.11 -16.74
CA VAL A 894 -25.36 -8.27 -16.09
C VAL A 894 -24.15 -7.76 -15.30
N PRO A 895 -24.12 -7.92 -13.96
CA PRO A 895 -22.98 -7.48 -13.17
C PRO A 895 -21.73 -8.30 -13.50
N THR A 896 -20.63 -7.61 -13.79
CA THR A 896 -19.30 -8.23 -13.92
C THR A 896 -18.57 -8.07 -12.59
N TYR A 897 -18.88 -8.95 -11.63
CA TYR A 897 -18.28 -8.91 -10.28
C TYR A 897 -16.78 -9.25 -10.30
N THR A 898 -16.40 -10.15 -11.21
CA THR A 898 -15.01 -10.32 -11.63
C THR A 898 -14.73 -9.24 -12.65
N HIS A 899 -13.65 -8.47 -12.48
CA HIS A 899 -13.15 -7.57 -13.52
C HIS A 899 -12.85 -8.40 -14.76
N LEU A 900 -13.85 -8.60 -15.64
CA LEU A 900 -13.64 -9.21 -16.94
C LEU A 900 -12.71 -8.24 -17.66
N LEU A 901 -11.46 -8.67 -17.82
CA LEU A 901 -10.40 -7.77 -18.26
C LEU A 901 -10.71 -7.33 -19.68
N GLU A 902 -10.86 -6.03 -19.88
CA GLU A 902 -10.91 -5.40 -21.21
C GLU A 902 -9.47 -5.29 -21.73
N PRO A 903 -9.06 -6.10 -22.72
CA PRO A 903 -7.68 -6.08 -23.15
C PRO A 903 -7.36 -4.85 -23.99
N ARG A 904 -6.13 -4.36 -23.81
CA ARG A 904 -5.51 -3.34 -24.64
C ARG A 904 -4.29 -3.91 -25.32
N VAL A 905 -4.13 -3.57 -26.60
CA VAL A 905 -2.94 -3.95 -27.40
C VAL A 905 -1.90 -2.83 -27.48
N PHE A 906 -2.06 -1.77 -26.66
CA PHE A 906 -1.11 -0.66 -26.59
C PHE A 906 0.15 -1.06 -25.82
N HIS A 907 1.29 -0.95 -26.50
CA HIS A 907 2.60 -1.23 -25.93
C HIS A 907 3.61 -0.25 -26.54
N LEU A 908 4.12 0.69 -25.74
CA LEU A 908 5.13 1.65 -26.21
C LEU A 908 6.57 1.18 -25.90
N LEU A 909 6.79 0.55 -24.75
CA LEU A 909 8.12 0.17 -24.22
C LEU A 909 8.11 -1.24 -23.58
N GLY A 910 8.92 -1.47 -22.55
CA GLY A 910 9.55 -2.75 -22.21
C GLY A 910 8.70 -3.86 -21.63
N TYR A 911 7.51 -3.55 -21.15
CA TYR A 911 6.78 -4.47 -20.31
C TYR A 911 5.54 -5.06 -20.98
N THR A 912 5.09 -6.20 -20.44
CA THR A 912 4.00 -7.01 -20.99
C THR A 912 2.67 -6.24 -20.94
N ASN A 913 1.77 -6.55 -21.88
CA ASN A 913 0.37 -6.06 -21.83
C ASN A 913 -0.37 -6.48 -20.54
N LEU A 914 0.18 -7.44 -19.78
CA LEU A 914 -0.34 -7.84 -18.47
C LEU A 914 -0.11 -6.79 -17.36
N GLN A 915 0.88 -5.90 -17.50
CA GLN A 915 1.10 -4.83 -16.52
C GLN A 915 0.01 -3.75 -16.54
N GLU A 916 -0.68 -3.59 -17.68
CA GLU A 916 -1.81 -2.64 -17.81
C GLU A 916 -2.98 -2.95 -16.87
N TYR A 917 -3.07 -4.17 -16.34
CA TYR A 917 -4.13 -4.58 -15.41
C TYR A 917 -3.80 -4.33 -13.94
N SER A 918 -2.65 -3.71 -13.64
CA SER A 918 -2.33 -3.30 -12.28
C SER A 918 -1.70 -1.92 -12.25
N THR A 919 -2.44 -0.96 -11.68
CA THR A 919 -1.98 0.41 -11.44
C THR A 919 -0.77 0.48 -10.51
N ALA A 920 -0.45 -0.60 -9.79
CA ALA A 920 0.76 -0.71 -8.98
C ALA A 920 2.05 -0.80 -9.83
N TYR A 921 1.94 -1.13 -11.12
CA TYR A 921 3.07 -1.33 -12.03
C TYR A 921 3.02 -0.39 -13.25
N LYS A 922 2.29 0.72 -13.18
CA LYS A 922 2.32 1.74 -14.23
C LYS A 922 3.63 2.52 -14.13
N HIS A 923 4.50 2.35 -15.13
CA HIS A 923 5.83 2.98 -15.18
C HIS A 923 5.76 4.23 -16.04
N GLU A 924 6.28 5.34 -15.51
CA GLU A 924 6.44 6.55 -16.31
C GLU A 924 7.65 6.41 -17.25
N TYR A 925 7.64 7.18 -18.32
CA TYR A 925 8.71 7.22 -19.30
C TYR A 925 9.11 8.66 -19.57
N CYS A 926 10.38 8.86 -19.91
CA CYS A 926 10.88 10.10 -20.45
C CYS A 926 10.78 10.04 -21.98
N ASP A 927 10.33 11.13 -22.61
CA ASP A 927 10.28 11.21 -24.07
C ASP A 927 10.92 12.47 -24.60
N LEU A 928 11.81 12.31 -25.58
CA LEU A 928 12.49 13.37 -26.29
C LEU A 928 11.97 13.40 -27.72
N GLN A 929 11.36 14.52 -28.09
CA GLN A 929 10.76 14.72 -29.41
C GLN A 929 11.13 16.09 -29.95
N GLY A 930 11.76 16.14 -31.12
CA GLY A 930 12.20 17.40 -31.73
C GLY A 930 13.20 18.14 -30.83
N HIS A 931 12.89 19.38 -30.44
CA HIS A 931 13.68 20.19 -29.51
C HIS A 931 13.08 20.25 -28.10
N SER A 932 12.37 19.20 -27.67
CA SER A 932 11.79 19.14 -26.33
C SER A 932 11.98 17.79 -25.67
N VAL A 933 12.10 17.79 -24.35
CA VAL A 933 12.13 16.60 -23.49
C VAL A 933 11.00 16.69 -22.49
N ARG A 934 10.19 15.64 -22.40
CA ARG A 934 9.28 15.39 -21.30
C ARG A 934 9.97 14.49 -20.28
N THR A 935 10.08 14.95 -19.05
CA THR A 935 10.69 14.20 -17.95
C THR A 935 9.82 13.04 -17.49
N PHE A 936 10.37 12.15 -16.65
CA PHE A 936 9.60 11.04 -16.07
C PHE A 936 8.41 11.52 -15.23
N ASP A 937 8.53 12.70 -14.59
CA ASP A 937 7.46 13.28 -13.78
C ASP A 937 6.49 14.15 -14.62
N GLY A 938 6.70 14.18 -15.95
CA GLY A 938 5.77 14.74 -16.92
C GLY A 938 5.93 16.23 -17.19
N VAL A 939 7.05 16.84 -16.79
CA VAL A 939 7.38 18.25 -17.07
C VAL A 939 8.05 18.37 -18.44
N LEU A 940 7.73 19.43 -19.18
CA LEU A 940 8.34 19.70 -20.50
C LEU A 940 9.52 20.68 -20.36
N THR A 941 10.63 20.36 -21.01
CA THR A 941 11.85 21.17 -21.11
C THR A 941 12.23 21.36 -22.58
N GLN A 942 12.86 22.49 -22.91
CA GLN A 942 13.39 22.76 -24.24
C GLN A 942 14.84 22.31 -24.34
N LEU A 943 15.20 21.64 -25.43
CA LEU A 943 16.59 21.26 -25.71
C LEU A 943 17.36 22.45 -26.30
N PRO A 944 18.63 22.64 -25.90
CA PRO A 944 19.53 23.55 -26.61
C PRO A 944 19.80 23.00 -28.01
N GLY A 945 19.81 23.88 -29.02
CA GLY A 945 20.22 23.51 -30.37
C GLY A 945 21.74 23.49 -30.46
N THR A 946 22.34 22.34 -30.13
CA THR A 946 23.80 22.14 -30.08
C THR A 946 24.16 20.77 -30.66
N ASP A 947 25.29 20.70 -31.35
CA ASP A 947 25.93 19.48 -31.83
C ASP A 947 26.78 18.78 -30.73
N CYS A 948 26.86 19.37 -29.54
CA CYS A 948 27.44 18.74 -28.35
C CYS A 948 26.52 17.65 -27.78
N TYR A 949 27.11 16.66 -27.10
CA TYR A 949 26.32 15.64 -26.38
C TYR A 949 25.69 16.23 -25.12
N ALA A 950 24.39 16.01 -24.95
CA ALA A 950 23.64 16.34 -23.74
C ALA A 950 23.25 15.07 -22.97
N VAL A 951 23.28 15.15 -21.64
CA VAL A 951 22.89 14.04 -20.73
C VAL A 951 21.38 13.94 -20.65
N VAL A 952 20.80 12.97 -21.36
CA VAL A 952 19.36 12.69 -21.31
C VAL A 952 18.97 12.09 -19.98
N SER A 953 19.65 11.02 -19.57
CA SER A 953 19.43 10.36 -18.29
C SER A 953 20.66 9.55 -17.87
N ARG A 954 20.93 9.51 -16.58
CA ARG A 954 22.04 8.79 -15.95
C ARG A 954 21.60 8.24 -14.61
N ASP A 955 22.10 7.05 -14.26
CA ASP A 955 22.08 6.57 -12.88
C ASP A 955 23.08 7.36 -12.03
N CYS A 956 22.56 8.25 -11.19
CA CYS A 956 23.33 9.10 -10.27
C CYS A 956 23.54 8.45 -8.90
N SER A 957 23.15 7.18 -8.71
CA SER A 957 23.51 6.42 -7.52
C SER A 957 25.01 6.04 -7.55
N PRO A 958 25.58 5.58 -6.42
CA PRO A 958 26.96 5.08 -6.39
C PRO A 958 27.24 3.92 -7.37
N ALA A 959 26.18 3.28 -7.88
CA ALA A 959 26.28 2.09 -8.71
C ALA A 959 26.38 2.38 -10.22
N GLY A 960 26.01 3.60 -10.66
CA GLY A 960 26.28 4.13 -12.00
C GLY A 960 25.96 3.20 -13.18
N HIS A 961 24.80 2.54 -13.18
CA HIS A 961 24.49 1.46 -14.11
C HIS A 961 24.45 1.87 -15.59
N PHE A 962 23.99 3.08 -15.89
CA PHE A 962 23.89 3.56 -17.28
C PHE A 962 24.06 5.08 -17.41
N LEU A 963 24.38 5.51 -18.63
CA LEU A 963 24.40 6.90 -19.07
C LEU A 963 23.88 6.97 -20.52
N ILE A 964 22.93 7.87 -20.79
CA ILE A 964 22.33 8.07 -22.12
C ILE A 964 22.58 9.51 -22.56
N LEU A 965 23.16 9.64 -23.75
CA LEU A 965 23.55 10.89 -24.36
C LEU A 965 22.92 11.05 -25.73
N THR A 966 22.61 12.29 -26.11
CA THR A 966 22.16 12.62 -27.46
C THR A 966 22.78 13.93 -27.94
N LYS A 967 22.92 14.09 -29.25
CA LYS A 967 23.37 15.34 -29.88
C LYS A 967 22.62 15.58 -31.19
N ASP A 968 22.53 16.83 -31.62
CA ASP A 968 22.00 17.16 -32.94
C ASP A 968 23.02 16.81 -34.04
N THR A 969 22.53 16.46 -35.23
CA THR A 969 23.33 16.18 -36.43
C THR A 969 22.75 16.86 -37.65
N ASP A 970 23.59 17.08 -38.66
CA ASP A 970 23.17 17.71 -39.93
C ASP A 970 22.32 16.80 -40.83
N SER A 971 22.09 15.53 -40.43
CA SER A 971 21.32 14.59 -41.24
C SER A 971 19.82 14.94 -41.22
N PRO A 972 19.17 15.17 -42.38
CA PRO A 972 17.74 15.45 -42.42
C PRO A 972 16.88 14.26 -42.00
N THR A 973 17.35 13.02 -42.24
CA THR A 973 16.63 11.78 -41.89
C THR A 973 16.90 11.32 -40.46
N PHE A 974 18.12 11.55 -39.94
CA PHE A 974 18.54 11.21 -38.58
C PHE A 974 19.15 12.42 -37.84
N PRO A 975 18.36 13.46 -37.53
CA PRO A 975 18.88 14.72 -36.99
C PRO A 975 19.39 14.61 -35.55
N LYS A 976 19.26 13.46 -34.88
CA LYS A 976 19.92 13.20 -33.59
C LYS A 976 20.71 11.91 -33.65
N ALA A 977 21.85 11.93 -32.97
CA ALA A 977 22.64 10.74 -32.65
C ALA A 977 22.36 10.30 -31.22
N LEU A 978 22.54 9.01 -30.95
CA LEU A 978 22.37 8.41 -29.62
C LEU A 978 23.66 7.69 -29.21
N LYS A 979 24.16 7.95 -28.01
CA LYS A 979 25.28 7.25 -27.39
C LYS A 979 24.84 6.74 -26.02
N LEU A 980 24.96 5.44 -25.77
CA LEU A 980 24.59 4.82 -24.51
C LEU A 980 25.81 4.13 -23.89
N PHE A 981 25.94 4.26 -22.58
CA PHE A 981 26.82 3.44 -21.76
C PHE A 981 25.93 2.50 -20.95
N ILE A 982 26.01 1.21 -21.22
CA ILE A 982 25.32 0.17 -20.46
C ILE A 982 26.41 -0.63 -19.75
N GLY A 983 26.64 -0.36 -18.46
CA GLY A 983 27.80 -0.89 -17.75
C GLY A 983 29.09 -0.32 -18.33
N ASN A 984 29.87 -1.17 -19.00
CA ASN A 984 31.14 -0.83 -19.63
C ASN A 984 31.08 -0.74 -21.16
N THR A 985 29.98 -1.22 -21.76
CA THR A 985 29.84 -1.27 -23.21
C THR A 985 29.28 0.04 -23.72
N ILE A 986 29.87 0.55 -24.81
CA ILE A 986 29.43 1.75 -25.51
C ILE A 986 28.58 1.30 -26.70
N VAL A 987 27.36 1.84 -26.78
CA VAL A 987 26.44 1.60 -27.89
C VAL A 987 26.16 2.93 -28.57
N ASP A 988 26.61 3.07 -29.82
CA ASP A 988 26.42 4.26 -30.64
C ASP A 988 25.44 3.99 -31.77
N VAL A 989 24.48 4.90 -31.96
CA VAL A 989 23.59 4.93 -33.13
C VAL A 989 23.81 6.25 -33.85
N LEU A 990 24.46 6.18 -35.00
CA LEU A 990 24.91 7.34 -35.79
C LEU A 990 24.26 7.35 -37.18
N PRO A 991 24.03 8.52 -37.80
CA PRO A 991 23.57 8.59 -39.18
C PRO A 991 24.59 7.98 -40.16
N SER A 992 24.11 7.23 -41.15
CA SER A 992 24.95 6.69 -42.24
C SER A 992 25.22 7.75 -43.32
N SER A 993 26.38 7.67 -43.98
CA SER A 993 26.79 8.57 -45.07
C SER A 993 26.07 8.33 -46.41
N GLU A 994 25.36 7.22 -46.57
CA GLU A 994 24.75 6.78 -47.85
C GLU A 994 23.22 6.97 -47.92
N ASP A 995 22.62 7.89 -47.15
CA ASP A 995 21.16 8.16 -47.09
C ASP A 995 20.25 6.95 -46.73
N LEU A 996 20.82 5.78 -46.47
CA LEU A 996 20.10 4.50 -46.28
C LEU A 996 19.71 4.16 -44.83
N GLY A 997 20.07 4.97 -43.82
CA GLY A 997 19.65 4.74 -42.43
C GLY A 997 20.69 5.16 -41.39
N ALA A 998 20.64 4.53 -40.21
CA ALA A 998 21.63 4.72 -39.14
C ALA A 998 22.47 3.45 -38.93
N VAL A 999 23.72 3.64 -38.51
CA VAL A 999 24.68 2.58 -38.22
C VAL A 999 24.75 2.38 -36.72
N LEU A 1000 24.57 1.13 -36.28
CA LEU A 1000 24.81 0.71 -34.90
C LEU A 1000 26.28 0.32 -34.74
N ARG A 1001 26.96 0.92 -33.75
CA ARG A 1001 28.28 0.50 -33.30
C ARG A 1001 28.24 0.05 -31.85
N VAL A 1002 28.91 -1.05 -31.54
CA VAL A 1002 29.07 -1.57 -30.19
C VAL A 1002 30.57 -1.66 -29.92
N ASP A 1003 31.05 -0.93 -28.91
CA ASP A 1003 32.48 -0.78 -28.59
C ASP A 1003 33.34 -0.38 -29.82
N GLY A 1004 32.77 0.45 -30.70
CA GLY A 1004 33.41 0.93 -31.92
C GLY A 1004 33.26 0.01 -33.14
N GLU A 1005 32.84 -1.25 -32.96
CA GLU A 1005 32.61 -2.20 -34.05
C GLU A 1005 31.21 -2.03 -34.65
N THR A 1006 31.09 -2.07 -35.98
CA THR A 1006 29.79 -1.93 -36.66
C THR A 1006 29.04 -3.25 -36.66
N VAL A 1007 27.81 -3.24 -36.15
CA VAL A 1007 26.95 -4.42 -35.99
C VAL A 1007 25.73 -4.32 -36.91
N SER A 1008 25.51 -5.32 -37.75
CA SER A 1008 24.28 -5.42 -38.55
C SER A 1008 23.14 -6.00 -37.71
N VAL A 1009 22.02 -5.28 -37.62
CA VAL A 1009 20.81 -5.72 -36.90
C VAL A 1009 19.61 -5.68 -37.84
N SER A 1010 18.75 -6.69 -37.77
CA SER A 1010 17.51 -6.77 -38.55
C SER A 1010 16.33 -7.17 -37.66
N SER A 1011 15.10 -7.09 -38.20
CA SER A 1011 13.88 -7.48 -37.47
C SER A 1011 13.89 -8.97 -37.13
N ASP A 1012 14.49 -9.78 -38.00
CA ASP A 1012 14.45 -11.23 -37.91
C ASP A 1012 15.64 -11.80 -37.12
N HIS A 1013 16.69 -10.98 -36.95
CA HIS A 1013 17.90 -11.32 -36.22
C HIS A 1013 18.28 -10.17 -35.27
N PRO A 1014 17.69 -10.11 -34.06
CA PRO A 1014 18.09 -9.14 -33.05
C PRO A 1014 19.52 -9.42 -32.59
N TYR A 1015 20.27 -8.35 -32.35
CA TYR A 1015 21.61 -8.46 -31.77
C TYR A 1015 21.49 -8.62 -30.26
N SER A 1016 22.19 -9.63 -29.72
CA SER A 1016 22.29 -9.87 -28.27
C SER A 1016 23.74 -9.69 -27.87
N HIS A 1017 24.01 -8.72 -26.99
CA HIS A 1017 25.33 -8.54 -26.43
C HIS A 1017 25.45 -9.35 -25.15
N VAL A 1018 26.25 -10.41 -25.20
CA VAL A 1018 26.46 -11.34 -24.09
C VAL A 1018 27.79 -11.03 -23.42
N THR A 1019 27.76 -10.78 -22.11
CA THR A 1019 28.94 -10.57 -21.27
C THR A 1019 28.91 -11.58 -20.14
N ASP A 1020 30.02 -12.27 -19.86
CA ASP A 1020 30.14 -13.26 -18.79
C ASP A 1020 29.04 -14.36 -18.79
N GLY A 1021 28.58 -14.76 -19.98
CA GLY A 1021 27.58 -15.81 -20.16
C GLY A 1021 26.13 -15.41 -19.89
N ALA A 1022 25.81 -14.10 -19.84
CA ALA A 1022 24.45 -13.59 -19.78
C ALA A 1022 24.24 -12.41 -20.75
N GLU A 1023 23.05 -12.27 -21.32
CA GLU A 1023 22.68 -11.12 -22.16
C GLU A 1023 22.64 -9.83 -21.30
N LEU A 1024 23.53 -8.88 -21.60
CA LEU A 1024 23.57 -7.57 -20.93
C LEU A 1024 22.49 -6.64 -21.50
N PHE A 1025 22.39 -6.61 -22.83
CA PHE A 1025 21.35 -5.91 -23.56
C PHE A 1025 21.10 -6.60 -24.91
N SER A 1026 19.92 -6.35 -25.47
CA SER A 1026 19.57 -6.72 -26.84
C SER A 1026 19.15 -5.49 -27.65
N VAL A 1027 19.45 -5.53 -28.95
CA VAL A 1027 19.11 -4.52 -29.93
C VAL A 1027 18.27 -5.14 -31.03
N GLU A 1028 17.06 -4.61 -31.22
CA GLU A 1028 16.17 -4.92 -32.33
C GLU A 1028 16.16 -3.71 -33.28
N SER A 1029 16.26 -3.95 -34.59
CA SER A 1029 16.18 -2.88 -35.60
C SER A 1029 15.18 -3.24 -36.70
N ASN A 1030 14.44 -2.25 -37.19
CA ASN A 1030 13.49 -2.42 -38.29
C ASN A 1030 13.50 -1.16 -39.17
N GLY A 1031 14.53 -1.05 -40.02
CA GLY A 1031 14.77 0.12 -40.85
C GLY A 1031 15.34 1.29 -40.05
N HIS A 1032 14.55 2.35 -39.83
CA HIS A 1032 14.99 3.57 -39.15
C HIS A 1032 14.74 3.58 -37.63
N PHE A 1033 14.36 2.45 -37.06
CA PHE A 1033 13.98 2.31 -35.65
C PHE A 1033 14.94 1.34 -34.95
N PHE A 1034 15.34 1.70 -33.73
CA PHE A 1034 16.15 0.89 -32.83
C PHE A 1034 15.44 0.74 -31.50
N ARG A 1035 15.32 -0.49 -31.01
CA ARG A 1035 14.91 -0.80 -29.65
C ARG A 1035 16.07 -1.43 -28.92
N ILE A 1036 16.47 -0.82 -27.83
CA ILE A 1036 17.60 -1.24 -27.00
C ILE A 1036 17.04 -1.57 -25.62
N ASN A 1037 17.09 -2.84 -25.25
CA ASN A 1037 16.57 -3.31 -23.96
C ASN A 1037 17.72 -3.87 -23.13
N SER A 1038 17.97 -3.30 -21.96
CA SER A 1038 18.79 -3.91 -20.92
C SER A 1038 17.87 -4.41 -19.82
N ASN A 1039 17.45 -5.65 -20.00
CA ASN A 1039 16.66 -6.40 -19.05
C ASN A 1039 17.34 -6.43 -17.66
N SER A 1040 18.65 -6.68 -17.62
CA SER A 1040 19.43 -6.79 -16.37
C SER A 1040 19.49 -5.48 -15.58
N TYR A 1041 19.49 -4.32 -16.25
CA TYR A 1041 19.48 -3.00 -15.61
C TYR A 1041 18.10 -2.34 -15.60
N GLY A 1042 17.08 -3.03 -16.12
CA GLY A 1042 15.71 -2.54 -16.20
C GLY A 1042 15.57 -1.28 -17.06
N ILE A 1043 16.21 -1.25 -18.23
CA ILE A 1043 16.21 -0.11 -19.16
C ILE A 1043 15.55 -0.54 -20.47
N TYR A 1044 14.57 0.22 -20.93
CA TYR A 1044 13.90 0.01 -22.21
C TYR A 1044 13.90 1.30 -22.99
N LEU A 1045 14.54 1.25 -24.15
CA LEU A 1045 14.76 2.43 -24.96
C LEU A 1045 14.25 2.19 -26.38
N TYR A 1046 13.51 3.18 -26.89
CA TYR A 1046 13.03 3.23 -28.27
C TYR A 1046 13.60 4.49 -28.92
N PHE A 1047 14.27 4.33 -30.06
CA PHE A 1047 14.89 5.43 -30.80
C PHE A 1047 14.56 5.39 -32.29
N ARG A 1048 14.14 6.53 -32.84
CA ARG A 1048 13.83 6.71 -34.27
C ARG A 1048 14.32 8.06 -34.80
N GLY A 1049 15.60 8.38 -34.59
CA GLY A 1049 16.31 9.56 -35.13
C GLY A 1049 15.86 10.94 -34.62
N ARG A 1050 14.56 11.21 -34.57
CA ARG A 1050 13.91 12.44 -34.04
C ARG A 1050 13.18 12.21 -32.71
N LEU A 1051 13.08 10.95 -32.30
CA LEU A 1051 12.29 10.47 -31.18
C LEU A 1051 13.14 9.53 -30.33
N LEU A 1052 13.14 9.74 -29.01
CA LEU A 1052 13.71 8.84 -28.03
C LEU A 1052 12.71 8.68 -26.88
N PHE A 1053 12.28 7.44 -26.61
CA PHE A 1053 11.51 7.11 -25.41
C PHE A 1053 12.37 6.25 -24.51
N LEU A 1054 12.45 6.62 -23.23
CA LEU A 1054 13.21 5.93 -22.21
C LEU A 1054 12.28 5.55 -21.07
N GLN A 1055 12.23 4.26 -20.76
CA GLN A 1055 11.60 3.73 -19.56
C GLN A 1055 12.66 3.04 -18.72
N VAL A 1056 12.57 3.26 -17.41
CA VAL A 1056 13.44 2.63 -16.43
C VAL A 1056 12.62 1.87 -15.39
N SER A 1057 13.27 0.91 -14.75
CA SER A 1057 12.67 0.16 -13.66
C SER A 1057 12.38 1.07 -12.45
N PRO A 1058 11.36 0.75 -11.63
CA PRO A 1058 10.97 1.57 -10.48
C PRO A 1058 12.16 1.85 -9.57
N PHE A 1059 13.09 0.91 -9.37
CA PHE A 1059 14.17 1.06 -8.39
C PHE A 1059 15.03 2.34 -8.53
N TYR A 1060 15.04 2.98 -9.71
CA TYR A 1060 15.73 4.24 -9.96
C TYR A 1060 14.99 5.50 -9.47
N ARG A 1061 13.82 5.38 -8.84
CA ARG A 1061 13.08 6.52 -8.30
C ARG A 1061 13.97 7.39 -7.40
N GLY A 1062 14.03 8.69 -7.70
CA GLY A 1062 14.85 9.66 -6.98
C GLY A 1062 16.37 9.47 -7.13
N LYS A 1063 16.83 8.56 -8.00
CA LYS A 1063 18.26 8.23 -8.20
C LYS A 1063 18.80 8.67 -9.56
N LEU A 1064 17.93 9.13 -10.46
CA LEU A 1064 18.33 9.59 -11.77
C LEU A 1064 18.78 11.04 -11.75
N CYS A 1065 19.48 11.42 -12.82
CA CYS A 1065 19.84 12.79 -13.15
C CYS A 1065 19.96 12.94 -14.66
N GLY A 1066 19.85 14.18 -15.15
CA GLY A 1066 19.83 14.49 -16.58
C GLY A 1066 18.57 15.25 -16.97
N LEU A 1067 18.40 15.49 -18.28
CA LEU A 1067 17.26 16.20 -18.84
C LEU A 1067 15.91 15.53 -18.56
N CYS A 1068 15.89 14.22 -18.29
CA CYS A 1068 14.69 13.46 -17.93
C CYS A 1068 14.26 13.62 -16.46
N GLY A 1069 14.96 14.44 -15.66
CA GLY A 1069 14.65 14.64 -14.24
C GLY A 1069 15.19 13.50 -13.35
N ASP A 1070 14.78 13.49 -12.09
CA ASP A 1070 15.24 12.52 -11.09
C ASP A 1070 14.23 11.40 -10.77
N TYR A 1071 13.06 11.41 -11.42
CA TYR A 1071 12.03 10.37 -11.33
C TYR A 1071 11.51 10.18 -9.91
N ASN A 1072 11.07 11.26 -9.25
CA ASN A 1072 10.64 11.20 -7.86
C ASN A 1072 9.09 11.17 -7.68
N TYR A 1073 8.34 11.23 -8.78
CA TYR A 1073 6.88 11.42 -8.86
C TYR A 1073 6.41 12.75 -8.27
N ASP A 1074 7.23 13.78 -8.39
CA ASP A 1074 6.90 15.15 -8.03
C ASP A 1074 7.47 16.12 -9.07
N ARG A 1075 6.58 16.82 -9.78
CA ARG A 1075 6.95 17.87 -10.75
C ARG A 1075 7.69 19.06 -10.11
N LYS A 1076 7.67 19.14 -8.79
CA LYS A 1076 8.38 20.15 -8.02
C LYS A 1076 9.88 19.92 -8.09
N ASN A 1077 10.61 20.97 -8.45
CA ASN A 1077 12.08 21.00 -8.54
C ASN A 1077 12.67 20.14 -9.67
N GLU A 1078 11.93 19.95 -10.76
CA GLU A 1078 12.38 19.17 -11.92
C GLU A 1078 13.68 19.70 -12.56
N PHE A 1079 13.84 21.02 -12.59
CA PHE A 1079 14.95 21.69 -13.27
C PHE A 1079 16.21 21.74 -12.40
N ARG A 1080 16.60 20.60 -11.84
CA ARG A 1080 17.78 20.46 -11.00
C ARG A 1080 18.99 20.05 -11.83
N GLY A 1081 19.95 20.94 -12.01
CA GLY A 1081 21.15 20.69 -12.82
C GLY A 1081 22.14 19.72 -12.17
N PRO A 1082 23.26 19.42 -12.85
CA PRO A 1082 24.27 18.45 -12.38
C PRO A 1082 24.93 18.85 -11.05
N ASP A 1083 25.03 20.15 -10.78
CA ASP A 1083 25.53 20.78 -9.55
C ASP A 1083 24.50 20.79 -8.41
N LYS A 1084 23.35 20.13 -8.58
CA LYS A 1084 22.19 20.10 -7.67
C LYS A 1084 21.48 21.46 -7.50
N ARG A 1085 21.85 22.48 -8.27
CA ARG A 1085 21.19 23.79 -8.28
C ARG A 1085 19.87 23.71 -9.02
N LEU A 1086 18.85 24.41 -8.51
CA LEU A 1086 17.57 24.56 -9.19
C LEU A 1086 17.63 25.76 -10.16
N TYR A 1087 17.16 25.53 -11.38
CA TYR A 1087 17.07 26.53 -12.43
C TYR A 1087 15.62 26.98 -12.60
N ASN A 1088 15.42 28.28 -12.86
CA ASN A 1088 14.08 28.83 -13.09
C ASN A 1088 13.68 28.76 -14.57
N ASP A 1089 14.66 28.73 -15.47
CA ASP A 1089 14.46 28.65 -16.92
C ASP A 1089 14.80 27.25 -17.43
N SER A 1090 13.91 26.70 -18.24
CA SER A 1090 14.05 25.33 -18.77
C SER A 1090 15.20 25.18 -19.77
N LEU A 1091 15.56 26.24 -20.50
CA LEU A 1091 16.64 26.20 -21.47
C LEU A 1091 18.00 26.33 -20.77
N GLU A 1092 18.12 27.18 -19.76
CA GLU A 1092 19.32 27.24 -18.90
C GLU A 1092 19.58 25.90 -18.20
N PHE A 1093 18.53 25.29 -17.65
CA PHE A 1093 18.58 23.93 -17.13
C PHE A 1093 19.12 22.95 -18.16
N ALA A 1094 18.57 22.98 -19.38
CA ALA A 1094 18.95 22.02 -20.40
C ALA A 1094 20.40 22.24 -20.89
N LYS A 1095 20.85 23.49 -20.97
CA LYS A 1095 22.26 23.85 -21.24
C LYS A 1095 23.21 23.34 -20.17
N SER A 1096 22.79 23.28 -18.90
CA SER A 1096 23.64 22.78 -17.80
C SER A 1096 24.01 21.30 -17.95
N TYR A 1097 23.26 20.53 -18.73
CA TYR A 1097 23.51 19.12 -19.02
C TYR A 1097 24.23 18.85 -20.34
N VAL A 1098 24.68 19.90 -21.04
CA VAL A 1098 25.50 19.77 -22.26
C VAL A 1098 26.95 19.53 -21.85
N VAL A 1099 27.55 18.45 -22.37
CA VAL A 1099 28.95 18.10 -22.15
C VAL A 1099 29.82 19.02 -23.03
N PRO A 1100 30.66 19.89 -22.44
CA PRO A 1100 31.57 20.74 -23.21
C PRO A 1100 32.62 19.87 -23.93
N SER A 1101 32.87 20.15 -25.21
CA SER A 1101 33.95 19.55 -25.99
C SER A 1101 34.55 20.59 -26.94
N GLU A 1102 35.83 20.44 -27.31
CA GLU A 1102 36.48 21.30 -28.32
C GLU A 1102 35.89 21.10 -29.73
N ASP A 1103 35.26 19.95 -29.96
CA ASP A 1103 34.72 19.52 -31.26
C ASP A 1103 33.26 19.91 -31.52
N CYS A 1104 32.66 20.76 -30.69
CA CYS A 1104 31.24 21.13 -30.81
C CYS A 1104 30.94 22.59 -30.42
N THR A 1105 29.78 23.07 -30.83
CA THR A 1105 29.30 24.44 -30.66
C THR A 1105 28.18 24.52 -29.62
N LEU A 1106 28.40 25.31 -28.56
CA LEU A 1106 27.48 25.50 -27.43
C LEU A 1106 26.39 26.55 -27.66
#